data_AF-J9H4J5-F1
#
_entry.id   AF-J9H4J5-F1
#
_cell.length_a   1.000
_cell.length_b   1.000
_cell.length_c   1.000
_cell.angle_alpha   90.00
_cell.angle_beta   90.00
_cell.angle_gamma   90.00
#
_symmetry.space_group_name_H-M   'P 1'
#
loop_
_entity.id
_entity.type
_entity.pdbx_description
1 polymer ?
#
loop_
_entity_poly.entity_id
_entity_poly.type
_entity_poly.pdbx_seq_one_letter_code
_entity_poly.pdbx_strand_id
1 'polypeptide(L)'
;MTVGINPIFEEFVKAAQPKRGLFVIPLPTGSGKTYHSCLLMAEELKKGHARQIVYVTDAKKQLEATVEEIRNHLRNNGVVLNKQELIRVYSQEEQWERAFKDPDLCMQMEATRFFAGDRAFMNLKRLYAYTATTEELADEIARNRIRLMDKIRKEILAPIRQQYHKESDEVIASHILNAYPVLEVLYPELSFYRCKVMVLTAAKLHTTVSPKLVRKGTQPYWKRFVNTLVIVDESDRVKEAAMKRLFECECGRRRRFNFWGLCHFITQHYKDVLDLQYMPEWRAHKLNIQAMVAEIEQKKREYIDSMAPQKILSGIELKENVNQGNFIFYDEDQTFSAENVVLAVHSIPDENTSYLLSQQQSQDQCDLTLSVVANRIILFLKNFVQIVDRHAEAYASVENELRREKGTPISVDLEGELAFYHLLKYMGVNEGNTEYRLALQELRNGTIFQTSHVSLGNGWDDRSIYEKGVSFIEVYSRDNDRYSCSFDYHEMRCMPENVLLDLVKQNRVILCSATADIQTPIHNYDFNALIRRGVSVERMDSAALARIESYLEPNYAYPSLSFSLYSEEESAPEDTLKDYLGPCSEALKDCWDFIKDDSGKIDANKAARIVNMIRHYLNFLQNPEARAWLYFQPFSYIGKSGLGIKKTLKGGSIN
;
A
#
# COMPACT_ATOMS: atom_id res chain seq x y z
N MET A 1 -3.44 -51.47 -4.58
CA MET A 1 -3.89 -50.25 -5.28
C MET A 1 -2.73 -49.27 -5.25
N THR A 2 -2.35 -48.76 -6.42
CA THR A 2 -1.27 -47.78 -6.63
C THR A 2 -1.34 -46.66 -5.60
N VAL A 3 -0.21 -46.36 -4.94
CA VAL A 3 -0.06 -45.24 -3.99
C VAL A 3 -0.45 -43.96 -4.73
N GLY A 4 -1.70 -43.53 -4.55
CA GLY A 4 -2.27 -42.40 -5.27
C GLY A 4 -1.58 -41.11 -4.86
N ILE A 5 -1.16 -40.32 -5.85
CA ILE A 5 -0.62 -38.98 -5.63
C ILE A 5 -1.72 -38.14 -4.95
N ASN A 6 -1.34 -37.35 -3.95
CA ASN A 6 -2.29 -36.50 -3.23
C ASN A 6 -3.01 -35.55 -4.23
N PRO A 7 -4.35 -35.56 -4.31
CA PRO A 7 -5.10 -34.83 -5.34
C PRO A 7 -4.92 -33.31 -5.26
N ILE A 8 -4.57 -32.78 -4.08
CA ILE A 8 -4.23 -31.37 -3.91
C ILE A 8 -2.91 -31.07 -4.63
N PHE A 9 -1.91 -31.92 -4.44
CA PHE A 9 -0.60 -31.73 -5.05
C PHE A 9 -0.64 -31.84 -6.59
N GLU A 10 -1.49 -32.73 -7.13
CA GLU A 10 -1.70 -32.84 -8.59
C GLU A 10 -2.14 -31.51 -9.22
N GLU A 11 -3.06 -30.80 -8.58
CA GLU A 11 -3.52 -29.49 -9.07
C GLU A 11 -2.43 -28.41 -8.94
N PHE A 12 -1.58 -28.45 -7.92
CA PHE A 12 -0.40 -27.57 -7.85
C PHE A 12 0.60 -27.83 -9.00
N VAL A 13 0.85 -29.09 -9.35
CA VAL A 13 1.72 -29.47 -10.48
C VAL A 13 1.12 -29.01 -11.82
N LYS A 14 -0.19 -29.19 -12.01
CA LYS A 14 -0.92 -28.67 -13.18
C LYS A 14 -0.87 -27.14 -13.25
N ALA A 15 -1.04 -26.47 -12.12
CA ALA A 15 -0.95 -25.02 -12.01
C ALA A 15 0.46 -24.51 -12.35
N ALA A 16 1.52 -25.27 -12.04
CA ALA A 16 2.90 -24.86 -12.24
C ALA A 16 3.43 -25.02 -13.68
N GLN A 17 2.62 -25.43 -14.66
CA GLN A 17 3.06 -25.58 -16.05
C GLN A 17 3.83 -24.34 -16.58
N PRO A 18 4.81 -24.53 -17.50
CA PRO A 18 5.68 -23.47 -18.01
C PRO A 18 4.98 -22.57 -19.06
N LYS A 19 3.86 -21.97 -18.66
CA LYS A 19 3.08 -21.00 -19.44
C LYS A 19 2.83 -19.74 -18.62
N ARG A 20 2.49 -18.64 -19.28
CA ARG A 20 2.11 -17.38 -18.61
C ARG A 20 0.63 -17.40 -18.23
N GLY A 21 0.23 -16.48 -17.37
CA GLY A 21 -1.17 -16.32 -16.96
C GLY A 21 -1.43 -16.70 -15.51
N LEU A 22 -2.71 -16.74 -15.16
CA LEU A 22 -3.21 -16.92 -13.80
C LEU A 22 -3.83 -18.30 -13.63
N PHE A 23 -3.52 -18.98 -12.54
CA PHE A 23 -4.22 -20.18 -12.10
C PHE A 23 -4.79 -19.97 -10.70
N VAL A 24 -6.07 -20.24 -10.51
CA VAL A 24 -6.79 -20.02 -9.25
C VAL A 24 -7.12 -21.35 -8.57
N ILE A 25 -6.69 -21.49 -7.31
CA ILE A 25 -6.84 -22.66 -6.45
C ILE A 25 -7.70 -22.29 -5.23
N PRO A 26 -9.02 -22.53 -5.26
CA PRO A 26 -9.91 -22.22 -4.15
C PRO A 26 -9.92 -23.36 -3.12
N LEU A 27 -8.86 -23.46 -2.31
CA LEU A 27 -8.72 -24.53 -1.30
C LEU A 27 -9.07 -24.05 0.11
N PRO A 28 -9.84 -24.83 0.91
CA PRO A 28 -10.27 -24.43 2.25
C PRO A 28 -9.09 -24.25 3.22
N THR A 29 -9.30 -23.47 4.27
CA THR A 29 -8.29 -23.30 5.33
C THR A 29 -8.01 -24.64 6.01
N GLY A 30 -6.73 -24.90 6.27
CA GLY A 30 -6.27 -26.17 6.86
C GLY A 30 -6.04 -27.30 5.85
N SER A 31 -6.36 -27.14 4.56
CA SER A 31 -6.13 -28.18 3.53
C SER A 31 -4.64 -28.45 3.21
N GLY A 32 -3.70 -27.88 3.97
CA GLY A 32 -2.26 -28.00 3.69
C GLY A 32 -1.77 -27.19 2.49
N LYS A 33 -2.42 -26.07 2.12
CA LYS A 33 -2.01 -25.21 0.98
C LYS A 33 -0.52 -24.85 1.01
N THR A 34 -0.03 -24.37 2.15
CA THR A 34 1.37 -24.00 2.36
C THR A 34 2.29 -25.19 2.19
N TYR A 35 1.96 -26.34 2.80
CA TYR A 35 2.69 -27.61 2.64
C TYR A 35 2.81 -28.02 1.15
N HIS A 36 1.70 -28.02 0.41
CA HIS A 36 1.69 -28.41 -1.00
C HIS A 36 2.42 -27.40 -1.89
N SER A 37 2.37 -26.11 -1.55
CA SER A 37 3.18 -25.08 -2.20
C SER A 37 4.67 -25.34 -1.99
N CYS A 38 5.09 -25.67 -0.76
CA CYS A 38 6.48 -26.03 -0.46
C CYS A 38 6.95 -27.26 -1.23
N LEU A 39 6.12 -28.30 -1.32
CA LEU A 39 6.43 -29.49 -2.10
C LEU A 39 6.58 -29.17 -3.58
N LEU A 40 5.71 -28.32 -4.12
CA LEU A 40 5.78 -27.88 -5.51
C LEU A 40 7.10 -27.15 -5.79
N MET A 41 7.51 -26.27 -4.88
CA MET A 41 8.79 -25.55 -5.00
C MET A 41 9.97 -26.52 -5.08
N ALA A 42 9.98 -27.58 -4.27
CA ALA A 42 11.03 -28.59 -4.32
C ALA A 42 11.09 -29.30 -5.68
N GLU A 43 9.94 -29.72 -6.21
CA GLU A 43 9.87 -30.42 -7.50
C GLU A 43 10.25 -29.51 -8.69
N GLU A 44 9.86 -28.23 -8.66
CA GLU A 44 10.27 -27.27 -9.70
C GLU A 44 11.79 -27.03 -9.69
N LEU A 45 12.42 -26.97 -8.51
CA LEU A 45 13.86 -26.73 -8.37
C LEU A 45 14.74 -27.92 -8.75
N LYS A 46 14.19 -29.14 -8.76
CA LYS A 46 14.90 -30.33 -9.27
C LYS A 46 15.08 -30.31 -10.80
N LYS A 47 14.31 -29.50 -11.51
CA LYS A 47 14.37 -29.41 -12.98
C LYS A 47 15.65 -28.71 -13.41
N GLY A 48 16.32 -29.22 -14.45
CA GLY A 48 17.58 -28.64 -14.98
C GLY A 48 17.47 -27.19 -15.48
N HIS A 49 16.25 -26.72 -15.78
CA HIS A 49 15.93 -25.33 -16.15
C HIS A 49 14.93 -24.72 -15.16
N ALA A 50 15.14 -24.91 -13.86
CA ALA A 50 14.27 -24.38 -12.82
C ALA A 50 14.11 -22.86 -12.98
N ARG A 51 12.85 -22.40 -13.01
CA ARG A 51 12.52 -20.97 -12.95
C ARG A 51 12.77 -20.46 -11.53
N GLN A 52 13.06 -19.18 -11.40
CA GLN A 52 12.97 -18.52 -10.11
C GLN A 52 11.54 -18.65 -9.57
N ILE A 53 11.43 -18.86 -8.26
CA ILE A 53 10.15 -18.96 -7.56
C ILE A 53 10.01 -17.79 -6.60
N VAL A 54 8.84 -17.17 -6.59
CA VAL A 54 8.49 -16.10 -5.64
C VAL A 54 7.27 -16.54 -4.84
N TYR A 55 7.39 -16.56 -3.52
CA TYR A 55 6.33 -16.86 -2.58
C TYR A 55 5.86 -15.59 -1.89
N VAL A 56 4.57 -15.26 -2.03
CA VAL A 56 3.94 -14.06 -1.47
C VAL A 56 2.87 -14.47 -0.45
N THR A 57 2.92 -13.90 0.74
CA THR A 57 1.92 -14.09 1.81
C THR A 57 1.83 -12.84 2.68
N ASP A 58 0.73 -12.61 3.41
CA ASP A 58 0.65 -11.53 4.41
C ASP A 58 0.70 -12.04 5.87
N ALA A 59 0.90 -13.34 6.08
CA ALA A 59 1.00 -13.97 7.40
C ALA A 59 2.35 -13.67 8.12
N LYS A 60 2.60 -12.40 8.47
CA LYS A 60 3.89 -11.92 8.99
C LYS A 60 4.43 -12.71 10.18
N LYS A 61 3.57 -13.07 11.14
CA LYS A 61 3.95 -13.81 12.37
C LYS A 61 4.44 -15.24 12.08
N GLN A 62 4.23 -15.74 10.85
CA GLN A 62 4.57 -17.10 10.45
C GLN A 62 5.67 -17.15 9.39
N LEU A 63 6.13 -16.02 8.84
CA LEU A 63 7.12 -16.01 7.75
C LEU A 63 8.42 -16.74 8.06
N GLU A 64 8.94 -16.66 9.29
CA GLU A 64 10.14 -17.43 9.68
C GLU A 64 9.87 -18.92 9.71
N ALA A 65 8.72 -19.30 10.27
CA ALA A 65 8.27 -20.69 10.27
C ALA A 65 8.03 -21.18 8.84
N THR A 66 7.44 -20.36 7.96
CA THR A 66 7.23 -20.68 6.54
C THR A 66 8.57 -20.85 5.82
N VAL A 67 9.55 -19.95 6.02
CA VAL A 67 10.88 -20.10 5.40
C VAL A 67 11.59 -21.35 5.90
N GLU A 68 11.49 -21.66 7.20
CA GLU A 68 12.10 -22.87 7.76
C GLU A 68 11.37 -24.14 7.30
N GLU A 69 10.05 -24.10 7.18
CA GLU A 69 9.24 -25.16 6.62
C GLU A 69 9.59 -25.39 5.15
N ILE A 70 9.75 -24.32 4.35
CA ILE A 70 10.25 -24.39 2.98
C ILE A 70 11.63 -25.08 2.97
N ARG A 71 12.57 -24.66 3.83
CA ARG A 71 13.89 -25.30 3.92
C ARG A 71 13.81 -26.79 4.25
N ASN A 72 12.99 -27.15 5.23
CA ASN A 72 12.84 -28.53 5.66
C ASN A 72 12.25 -29.40 4.54
N HIS A 73 11.22 -28.92 3.85
CA HIS A 73 10.65 -29.63 2.71
C HIS A 73 11.63 -29.76 1.54
N LEU A 74 12.36 -28.70 1.21
CA LEU A 74 13.40 -28.74 0.18
C LEU A 74 14.48 -29.77 0.53
N ARG A 75 14.99 -29.75 1.76
CA ARG A 75 16.01 -30.69 2.26
C ARG A 75 15.51 -32.14 2.24
N ASN A 76 14.30 -32.38 2.74
CA ASN A 76 13.68 -33.71 2.75
C ASN A 76 13.48 -34.27 1.32
N ASN A 77 13.36 -33.39 0.33
CA ASN A 77 13.25 -33.75 -1.08
C ASN A 77 14.61 -33.76 -1.81
N GLY A 78 15.74 -33.66 -1.11
CA GLY A 78 17.08 -33.71 -1.70
C GLY A 78 17.55 -32.40 -2.36
N VAL A 79 16.84 -31.28 -2.13
CA VAL A 79 17.21 -29.96 -2.63
C VAL A 79 17.84 -29.16 -1.48
N VAL A 80 19.14 -28.90 -1.55
CA VAL A 80 19.86 -28.06 -0.58
C VAL A 80 20.16 -26.72 -1.22
N LEU A 81 19.51 -25.67 -0.73
CA LEU A 81 19.76 -24.30 -1.15
C LEU A 81 20.71 -23.61 -0.17
N ASN A 82 21.67 -22.86 -0.72
CA ASN A 82 22.50 -21.95 0.07
C ASN A 82 21.69 -20.74 0.55
N LYS A 83 22.21 -20.02 1.56
CA LYS A 83 21.55 -18.81 2.11
C LYS A 83 21.22 -17.76 1.03
N GLN A 84 22.03 -17.69 -0.03
CA GLN A 84 21.87 -16.74 -1.13
C GLN A 84 20.81 -17.17 -2.16
N GLU A 85 20.44 -18.45 -2.16
CA GLU A 85 19.49 -19.03 -3.10
C GLU A 85 18.04 -19.06 -2.56
N LEU A 86 17.86 -19.00 -1.24
CA LEU A 86 16.58 -18.82 -0.56
C LEU A 86 16.61 -17.55 0.30
N ILE A 87 16.02 -16.47 -0.21
CA ILE A 87 16.02 -15.17 0.48
C ILE A 87 14.64 -14.83 1.02
N ARG A 88 14.59 -14.31 2.25
CA ARG A 88 13.41 -13.60 2.78
C ARG A 88 13.65 -12.11 2.64
N VAL A 89 12.71 -11.40 2.05
CA VAL A 89 12.78 -9.93 1.90
C VAL A 89 12.12 -9.26 3.09
N TYR A 90 12.93 -8.69 3.98
CA TYR A 90 12.50 -8.00 5.20
C TYR A 90 12.33 -6.51 4.97
N SER A 91 11.48 -5.85 5.77
CA SER A 91 11.52 -4.38 5.84
C SER A 91 12.92 -3.90 6.22
N GLN A 92 13.33 -2.73 5.74
CA GLN A 92 14.65 -2.19 6.08
C GLN A 92 14.82 -2.02 7.59
N GLU A 93 13.75 -1.61 8.28
CA GLU A 93 13.72 -1.55 9.73
C GLU A 93 13.96 -2.90 10.39
N GLU A 94 13.18 -3.92 10.00
CA GLU A 94 13.27 -5.28 10.55
C GLU A 94 14.62 -5.92 10.22
N GLN A 95 15.17 -5.71 9.02
CA GLN A 95 16.48 -6.24 8.63
C GLN A 95 17.60 -5.68 9.49
N TRP A 96 17.57 -4.37 9.75
CA TRP A 96 18.55 -3.69 10.57
C TRP A 96 18.43 -4.11 12.03
N GLU A 97 17.21 -4.10 12.57
CA GLU A 97 16.95 -4.59 13.92
C GLU A 97 17.49 -6.01 14.12
N ARG A 98 17.21 -6.91 13.17
CA ARG A 98 17.67 -8.30 13.20
C ARG A 98 19.20 -8.39 13.13
N ALA A 99 19.85 -7.59 12.29
CA ALA A 99 21.31 -7.57 12.19
C ALA A 99 21.99 -7.06 13.48
N PHE A 100 21.37 -6.12 14.20
CA PHE A 100 21.90 -5.60 15.46
C PHE A 100 21.57 -6.47 16.68
N LYS A 101 20.44 -7.19 16.66
CA LYS A 101 20.04 -8.12 17.74
C LYS A 101 20.74 -9.46 17.68
N ASP A 102 21.24 -9.87 16.52
CA ASP A 102 22.06 -11.08 16.35
C ASP A 102 23.53 -10.76 16.69
N PRO A 103 24.09 -11.34 17.78
CA PRO A 103 25.45 -11.03 18.20
C PRO A 103 26.52 -11.36 17.16
N ASP A 104 26.34 -12.46 16.41
CA ASP A 104 27.32 -12.91 15.42
C ASP A 104 27.34 -11.98 14.21
N LEU A 105 26.15 -11.58 13.73
CA LEU A 105 26.04 -10.62 12.63
C LEU A 105 26.56 -9.24 13.05
N CYS A 106 26.23 -8.79 14.26
CA CYS A 106 26.69 -7.51 14.79
C CYS A 106 28.22 -7.45 14.90
N MET A 107 28.86 -8.54 15.36
CA MET A 107 30.33 -8.66 15.39
C MET A 107 30.95 -8.64 13.98
N GLN A 108 30.34 -9.34 13.01
CA GLN A 108 30.80 -9.30 11.62
C GLN A 108 30.73 -7.88 11.02
N MET A 109 29.66 -7.15 11.34
CA MET A 109 29.52 -5.76 10.93
C MET A 109 30.60 -4.87 11.55
N GLU A 110 30.81 -4.97 12.86
CA GLU A 110 31.82 -4.19 13.58
C GLU A 110 33.25 -4.46 13.10
N ALA A 111 33.56 -5.69 12.69
CA ALA A 111 34.83 -6.06 12.09
C ALA A 111 35.08 -5.44 10.71
N THR A 112 34.04 -4.93 10.05
CA THR A 112 34.17 -4.27 8.74
C THR A 112 34.71 -2.85 8.92
N ARG A 113 35.80 -2.51 8.22
CA ARG A 113 36.47 -1.18 8.30
C ARG A 113 35.50 0.01 8.16
N PHE A 114 34.41 -0.14 7.42
CA PHE A 114 33.42 0.90 7.22
C PHE A 114 32.61 1.25 8.49
N PHE A 115 32.30 0.25 9.32
CA PHE A 115 31.52 0.43 10.56
C PHE A 115 32.40 0.56 11.80
N ALA A 116 33.64 0.09 11.74
CA ALA A 116 34.61 0.19 12.83
C ALA A 116 34.79 1.66 13.27
N GLY A 117 34.45 1.95 14.53
CA GLY A 117 34.55 3.30 15.10
C GLY A 117 33.49 4.30 14.64
N ASP A 118 32.48 3.88 13.86
CA ASP A 118 31.41 4.78 13.42
C ASP A 118 30.44 5.10 14.56
N ARG A 119 30.22 6.40 14.82
CA ARG A 119 29.38 6.86 15.93
C ARG A 119 27.92 6.44 15.79
N ALA A 120 27.35 6.46 14.58
CA ALA A 120 25.96 6.07 14.37
C ALA A 120 25.79 4.56 14.53
N PHE A 121 26.76 3.77 14.06
CA PHE A 121 26.78 2.32 14.29
C PHE A 121 26.88 1.97 15.78
N MET A 122 27.80 2.58 16.52
CA MET A 122 27.96 2.35 17.96
C MET A 122 26.73 2.75 18.77
N ASN A 123 26.09 3.87 18.39
CA ASN A 123 24.82 4.27 18.96
C ASN A 123 23.74 3.22 18.70
N LEU A 124 23.56 2.76 17.46
CA LEU A 124 22.56 1.72 17.13
C LEU A 124 22.81 0.43 17.92
N LYS A 125 24.07 -0.03 18.00
CA LYS A 125 24.46 -1.20 18.79
C LYS A 125 24.04 -1.06 20.26
N ARG A 126 24.23 0.12 20.86
CA ARG A 126 23.76 0.42 22.22
C ARG A 126 22.24 0.49 22.31
N LEU A 127 21.59 1.16 21.36
CA LEU A 127 20.14 1.42 21.41
C LEU A 127 19.33 0.12 21.23
N TYR A 128 19.76 -0.78 20.34
CA TYR A 128 19.12 -2.08 20.15
C TYR A 128 19.38 -3.09 21.28
N ALA A 129 20.29 -2.78 22.22
CA ALA A 129 20.50 -3.59 23.42
C ALA A 129 19.46 -3.32 24.52
N TYR A 130 18.70 -2.21 24.45
CA TYR A 130 17.63 -1.95 25.41
C TYR A 130 16.41 -2.84 25.14
N THR A 131 15.83 -3.38 26.21
CA THR A 131 14.65 -4.26 26.14
C THR A 131 13.33 -3.50 26.17
N ALA A 132 13.30 -2.29 26.74
CA ALA A 132 12.12 -1.43 26.79
C ALA A 132 12.14 -0.40 25.67
N THR A 133 11.05 -0.32 24.90
CA THR A 133 10.92 0.63 23.77
C THR A 133 10.05 1.81 24.18
N THR A 134 10.64 3.00 24.30
CA THR A 134 9.92 4.28 24.39
C THR A 134 9.81 4.92 23.00
N GLU A 135 8.86 5.83 22.79
CA GLU A 135 8.75 6.57 21.51
C GLU A 135 10.03 7.35 21.20
N GLU A 136 10.64 7.99 22.21
CA GLU A 136 11.92 8.69 22.06
C GLU A 136 13.06 7.77 21.59
N LEU A 137 13.11 6.54 22.11
CA LEU A 137 14.09 5.54 21.72
C LEU A 137 13.87 5.09 20.27
N ALA A 138 12.61 4.85 19.87
CA ALA A 138 12.25 4.48 18.50
C ALA A 138 12.68 5.59 17.51
N ASP A 139 12.44 6.85 17.85
CA ASP A 139 12.87 8.00 17.06
C ASP A 139 14.40 8.11 16.97
N GLU A 140 15.12 7.85 18.08
CA GLU A 140 16.58 7.86 18.06
C GLU A 140 17.17 6.73 17.21
N ILE A 141 16.59 5.54 17.28
CA ILE A 141 16.93 4.40 16.41
C ILE A 141 16.71 4.78 14.95
N ALA A 142 15.53 5.33 14.63
CA ALA A 142 15.20 5.75 13.26
C ALA A 142 16.19 6.79 12.73
N ARG A 143 16.55 7.81 13.54
CA ARG A 143 17.54 8.84 13.16
C ARG A 143 18.92 8.27 12.88
N ASN A 144 19.45 7.43 13.77
CA ASN A 144 20.79 6.84 13.57
C ASN A 144 20.80 5.86 12.39
N ARG A 145 19.73 5.09 12.19
CA ARG A 145 19.56 4.20 11.03
C ARG A 145 19.58 4.97 9.72
N ILE A 146 18.82 6.06 9.62
CA ILE A 146 18.81 6.92 8.41
C ILE A 146 20.21 7.47 8.13
N ARG A 147 20.94 7.95 9.15
CA ARG A 147 22.31 8.44 9.00
C ARG A 147 23.25 7.36 8.44
N LEU A 148 23.20 6.14 8.96
CA LEU A 148 24.06 5.05 8.48
C LEU A 148 23.68 4.61 7.07
N MET A 149 22.38 4.52 6.76
CA MET A 149 21.89 4.21 5.41
C MET A 149 22.32 5.28 4.38
N ASP A 150 22.30 6.56 4.77
CA ASP A 150 22.75 7.65 3.92
C ASP A 150 24.25 7.62 3.69
N LYS A 151 25.03 7.25 4.73
CA LYS A 151 26.47 7.05 4.62
C LYS A 151 26.81 5.91 3.65
N ILE A 152 26.21 4.73 3.84
CA ILE A 152 26.36 3.58 2.93
C ILE A 152 26.06 3.99 1.49
N ARG A 153 24.97 4.74 1.29
CA ARG A 153 24.58 5.20 -0.04
C ARG A 153 25.60 6.13 -0.68
N LYS A 154 26.10 7.13 0.06
CA LYS A 154 27.01 8.14 -0.48
C LYS A 154 28.42 7.61 -0.69
N GLU A 155 28.91 6.79 0.24
CA GLU A 155 30.31 6.35 0.26
C GLU A 155 30.54 4.99 -0.42
N ILE A 156 29.52 4.12 -0.48
CA ILE A 156 29.65 2.78 -1.07
C ILE A 156 28.83 2.67 -2.36
N LEU A 157 27.52 2.90 -2.27
CA LEU A 157 26.62 2.56 -3.37
C LEU A 157 26.78 3.51 -4.55
N ALA A 158 26.74 4.83 -4.32
CA ALA A 158 26.83 5.82 -5.39
C ALA A 158 28.15 5.75 -6.19
N PRO A 159 29.34 5.62 -5.57
CA PRO A 159 30.60 5.51 -6.31
C PRO A 159 30.66 4.26 -7.20
N ILE A 160 30.29 3.09 -6.66
CA ILE A 160 30.30 1.83 -7.42
C ILE A 160 29.33 1.93 -8.60
N ARG A 161 28.12 2.47 -8.38
CA ARG A 161 27.14 2.67 -9.45
C ARG A 161 27.64 3.59 -10.55
N GLN A 162 28.31 4.69 -10.18
CA GLN A 162 28.84 5.64 -11.16
C GLN A 162 29.97 5.01 -11.98
N GLN A 163 30.85 4.27 -11.32
CA GLN A 163 31.93 3.53 -11.97
C GLN A 163 31.39 2.50 -12.98
N TYR A 164 30.34 1.76 -12.62
CA TYR A 164 29.77 0.68 -13.44
C TYR A 164 28.40 1.03 -14.05
N HIS A 165 28.14 2.31 -14.35
CA HIS A 165 26.80 2.79 -14.77
C HIS A 165 26.27 2.17 -16.07
N LYS A 166 27.17 1.63 -16.91
CA LYS A 166 26.82 0.94 -18.17
C LYS A 166 26.51 -0.55 -17.99
N GLU A 167 26.89 -1.13 -16.86
CA GLU A 167 26.74 -2.55 -16.57
C GLU A 167 25.32 -2.91 -16.14
N SER A 168 24.95 -4.19 -16.25
CA SER A 168 23.64 -4.68 -15.79
C SER A 168 23.48 -4.55 -14.27
N ASP A 169 22.23 -4.53 -13.81
CA ASP A 169 21.93 -4.45 -12.38
C ASP A 169 22.56 -5.61 -11.58
N GLU A 170 22.61 -6.81 -12.17
CA GLU A 170 23.22 -8.00 -11.58
C GLU A 170 24.74 -7.86 -11.38
N VAL A 171 25.41 -7.28 -12.38
CA VAL A 171 26.86 -7.07 -12.35
C VAL A 171 27.21 -6.01 -11.30
N ILE A 172 26.47 -4.91 -11.26
CA ILE A 172 26.64 -3.87 -10.24
C ILE A 172 26.41 -4.45 -8.83
N ALA A 173 25.36 -5.24 -8.62
CA ALA A 173 25.10 -5.89 -7.33
C ALA A 173 26.26 -6.81 -6.92
N SER A 174 26.83 -7.55 -7.88
CA SER A 174 28.00 -8.39 -7.64
C SER A 174 29.24 -7.58 -7.26
N HIS A 175 29.51 -6.43 -7.90
CA HIS A 175 30.60 -5.54 -7.51
C HIS A 175 30.43 -5.00 -6.08
N ILE A 176 29.20 -4.64 -5.68
CA ILE A 176 28.89 -4.17 -4.33
C ILE A 176 29.18 -5.28 -3.30
N LEU A 177 28.67 -6.49 -3.54
CA LEU A 177 28.86 -7.62 -2.62
C LEU A 177 30.32 -8.07 -2.53
N ASN A 178 31.08 -7.98 -3.62
CA ASN A 178 32.50 -8.30 -3.62
C ASN A 178 33.32 -7.27 -2.83
N ALA A 179 32.99 -5.98 -2.94
CA ALA A 179 33.68 -4.92 -2.23
C ALA A 179 33.30 -4.86 -0.73
N TYR A 180 32.02 -5.12 -0.41
CA TYR A 180 31.48 -5.04 0.94
C TYR A 180 30.54 -6.22 1.23
N PRO A 181 31.08 -7.42 1.55
CA PRO A 181 30.27 -8.63 1.79
C PRO A 181 29.22 -8.47 2.89
N VAL A 182 29.50 -7.66 3.91
CA VAL A 182 28.57 -7.36 5.01
C VAL A 182 27.23 -6.76 4.53
N LEU A 183 27.22 -6.10 3.36
CA LEU A 183 25.98 -5.56 2.80
C LEU A 183 25.01 -6.65 2.35
N GLU A 184 25.45 -7.89 2.15
CA GLU A 184 24.55 -9.02 1.94
C GLU A 184 23.63 -9.24 3.15
N VAL A 185 24.14 -8.99 4.37
CA VAL A 185 23.36 -9.10 5.61
C VAL A 185 22.39 -7.93 5.73
N LEU A 186 22.83 -6.70 5.46
CA LEU A 186 21.97 -5.52 5.61
C LEU A 186 20.95 -5.36 4.47
N TYR A 187 21.29 -5.87 3.31
CA TYR A 187 20.54 -5.73 2.06
C TYR A 187 20.52 -7.07 1.32
N PRO A 188 19.82 -8.10 1.84
CA PRO A 188 19.74 -9.42 1.21
C PRO A 188 19.15 -9.37 -0.20
N GLU A 189 18.44 -8.28 -0.49
CA GLU A 189 17.89 -7.92 -1.79
C GLU A 189 18.98 -7.74 -2.88
N LEU A 190 20.26 -7.54 -2.52
CA LEU A 190 21.39 -7.54 -3.46
C LEU A 190 21.59 -8.90 -4.13
N SER A 191 21.18 -9.98 -3.47
CA SER A 191 21.26 -11.35 -3.98
C SER A 191 20.03 -11.73 -4.83
N PHE A 192 19.17 -10.77 -5.17
CA PHE A 192 17.96 -10.97 -5.99
C PHE A 192 18.22 -11.77 -7.28
N TYR A 193 19.29 -11.43 -8.01
CA TYR A 193 19.63 -12.08 -9.28
C TYR A 193 20.20 -13.50 -9.13
N ARG A 194 20.77 -13.83 -7.96
CA ARG A 194 21.30 -15.17 -7.63
C ARG A 194 20.26 -16.07 -6.96
N CYS A 195 19.14 -15.49 -6.55
CA CYS A 195 18.12 -16.15 -5.77
C CYS A 195 17.29 -17.11 -6.63
N LYS A 196 17.09 -18.34 -6.12
CA LYS A 196 16.18 -19.34 -6.70
C LYS A 196 14.77 -19.26 -6.12
N VAL A 197 14.66 -18.97 -4.81
CA VAL A 197 13.39 -18.84 -4.08
C VAL A 197 13.38 -17.57 -3.26
N MET A 198 12.44 -16.67 -3.56
CA MET A 198 12.26 -15.44 -2.82
C MET A 198 10.94 -15.45 -2.05
N VAL A 199 11.00 -15.21 -0.75
CA VAL A 199 9.83 -15.14 0.13
C VAL A 199 9.64 -13.70 0.58
N LEU A 200 8.45 -13.13 0.35
CA LEU A 200 8.17 -11.73 0.65
C LEU A 200 6.72 -11.50 1.06
N THR A 201 6.49 -10.39 1.77
CA THR A 201 5.13 -9.98 2.13
C THR A 201 4.42 -9.31 0.98
N ALA A 202 3.09 -9.33 0.97
CA ALA A 202 2.28 -8.47 0.10
C ALA A 202 2.79 -7.01 0.14
N ALA A 203 2.93 -6.44 1.34
CA ALA A 203 3.46 -5.10 1.52
C ALA A 203 4.84 -4.89 0.85
N LYS A 204 5.72 -5.90 0.91
CA LYS A 204 7.04 -5.84 0.26
C LYS A 204 7.00 -5.98 -1.25
N LEU A 205 6.08 -6.77 -1.79
CA LEU A 205 5.82 -6.81 -3.23
C LEU A 205 5.58 -5.38 -3.71
N HIS A 206 4.72 -4.66 -2.99
CA HIS A 206 4.34 -3.25 -3.21
C HIS A 206 5.44 -2.21 -2.96
N THR A 207 6.63 -2.62 -2.53
CA THR A 207 7.76 -1.71 -2.32
C THR A 207 8.79 -1.81 -3.44
N THR A 208 9.58 -0.75 -3.55
CA THR A 208 10.74 -0.73 -4.41
C THR A 208 11.81 -1.64 -3.83
N VAL A 209 12.43 -2.47 -4.68
CA VAL A 209 13.68 -3.17 -4.33
C VAL A 209 14.64 -2.11 -3.85
N SER A 210 15.21 -2.27 -2.64
CA SER A 210 15.73 -1.18 -1.82
C SER A 210 16.39 -0.11 -2.70
N PRO A 211 15.71 1.04 -2.86
CA PRO A 211 15.68 1.82 -4.09
C PRO A 211 17.00 2.48 -4.52
N LYS A 212 18.08 2.23 -3.79
CA LYS A 212 19.34 2.96 -3.88
C LYS A 212 20.58 2.06 -3.87
N LEU A 213 20.44 0.76 -4.11
CA LEU A 213 21.57 -0.17 -4.24
C LEU A 213 22.12 -0.31 -5.66
N VAL A 214 21.27 -0.44 -6.70
CA VAL A 214 21.75 -0.72 -8.06
C VAL A 214 21.57 0.39 -9.14
N ARG A 215 20.40 1.02 -9.36
CA ARG A 215 20.23 2.18 -10.28
C ARG A 215 19.30 3.29 -9.73
N LYS A 216 19.18 4.43 -10.45
CA LYS A 216 18.20 5.52 -10.20
C LYS A 216 16.84 5.17 -10.83
N GLY A 217 15.75 5.54 -10.16
CA GLY A 217 14.38 5.21 -10.58
C GLY A 217 14.02 3.79 -10.17
N THR A 218 12.94 3.64 -9.42
CA THR A 218 12.74 2.41 -8.64
C THR A 218 11.43 1.78 -9.01
N GLN A 219 11.54 0.72 -9.80
CA GLN A 219 10.44 -0.15 -10.06
C GLN A 219 10.19 -1.04 -8.84
N PRO A 220 8.93 -1.25 -8.46
CA PRO A 220 8.60 -2.20 -7.42
C PRO A 220 8.98 -3.64 -7.77
N TYR A 221 9.02 -4.53 -6.76
CA TYR A 221 9.48 -5.91 -6.92
C TYR A 221 8.81 -6.66 -8.07
N TRP A 222 7.49 -6.58 -8.20
CA TRP A 222 6.74 -7.34 -9.22
C TRP A 222 7.17 -7.03 -10.65
N LYS A 223 7.63 -5.80 -10.92
CA LYS A 223 8.07 -5.39 -12.26
C LYS A 223 9.39 -6.02 -12.67
N ARG A 224 10.15 -6.56 -11.73
CA ARG A 224 11.44 -7.24 -11.99
C ARG A 224 11.29 -8.73 -12.24
N PHE A 225 10.11 -9.31 -12.02
CA PHE A 225 9.90 -10.75 -12.20
C PHE A 225 9.63 -11.08 -13.66
N VAL A 226 10.48 -11.94 -14.23
CA VAL A 226 10.38 -12.37 -15.62
C VAL A 226 10.56 -13.88 -15.68
N ASN A 227 9.63 -14.58 -16.33
CA ASN A 227 9.64 -16.05 -16.41
C ASN A 227 9.71 -16.73 -15.03
N THR A 228 9.10 -16.11 -14.03
CA THR A 228 9.08 -16.56 -12.63
C THR A 228 7.81 -17.39 -12.35
N LEU A 229 7.88 -18.35 -11.44
CA LEU A 229 6.71 -18.98 -10.83
C LEU A 229 6.34 -18.19 -9.56
N VAL A 230 5.21 -17.50 -9.58
CA VAL A 230 4.75 -16.69 -8.45
C VAL A 230 3.61 -17.43 -7.75
N ILE A 231 3.80 -17.77 -6.49
CA ILE A 231 2.80 -18.40 -5.63
C ILE A 231 2.31 -17.34 -4.64
N VAL A 232 1.01 -17.05 -4.68
CA VAL A 232 0.35 -16.12 -3.77
C VAL A 232 -0.55 -16.91 -2.84
N ASP A 233 -0.09 -17.09 -1.61
CA ASP A 233 -0.83 -17.77 -0.55
C ASP A 233 -1.66 -16.76 0.25
N GLU A 234 -2.86 -17.17 0.67
CA GLU A 234 -3.88 -16.30 1.24
C GLU A 234 -4.16 -15.08 0.33
N SER A 235 -4.48 -15.33 -0.94
CA SER A 235 -4.61 -14.29 -1.98
C SER A 235 -5.56 -13.13 -1.65
N ASP A 236 -6.62 -13.39 -0.87
CA ASP A 236 -7.55 -12.39 -0.35
C ASP A 236 -6.86 -11.43 0.65
N ARG A 237 -6.10 -11.96 1.61
CA ARG A 237 -5.30 -11.14 2.53
C ARG A 237 -4.19 -10.40 1.81
N VAL A 238 -3.56 -11.05 0.82
CA VAL A 238 -2.55 -10.38 -0.02
C VAL A 238 -3.16 -9.21 -0.77
N LYS A 239 -4.37 -9.34 -1.30
CA LYS A 239 -5.08 -8.23 -1.94
C LYS A 239 -5.39 -7.10 -0.96
N GLU A 240 -5.90 -7.41 0.23
CA GLU A 240 -6.22 -6.39 1.24
C GLU A 240 -4.95 -5.62 1.65
N ALA A 241 -3.87 -6.33 1.93
CA ALA A 241 -2.57 -5.75 2.25
C ALA A 241 -2.00 -4.94 1.08
N ALA A 242 -2.17 -5.41 -0.15
CA ALA A 242 -1.81 -4.69 -1.36
C ALA A 242 -2.55 -3.36 -1.48
N MET A 243 -3.88 -3.38 -1.31
CA MET A 243 -4.73 -2.20 -1.38
C MET A 243 -4.36 -1.19 -0.30
N LYS A 244 -4.23 -1.64 0.95
CA LYS A 244 -3.78 -0.79 2.06
C LYS A 244 -2.41 -0.17 1.77
N ARG A 245 -1.48 -0.96 1.23
CA ARG A 245 -0.12 -0.47 0.94
C ARG A 245 -0.11 0.51 -0.21
N LEU A 246 -0.87 0.25 -1.28
CA LEU A 246 -1.03 1.18 -2.39
C LEU A 246 -1.67 2.47 -1.91
N PHE A 247 -2.70 2.40 -1.06
CA PHE A 247 -3.32 3.59 -0.45
C PHE A 247 -2.34 4.35 0.46
N GLU A 248 -1.55 3.68 1.30
CA GLU A 248 -0.53 4.33 2.13
C GLU A 248 0.57 5.01 1.30
N CYS A 249 0.99 4.37 0.20
CA CYS A 249 2.00 4.94 -0.68
C CYS A 249 1.44 6.05 -1.57
N GLU A 250 0.20 5.90 -2.03
CA GLU A 250 -0.39 6.76 -3.06
C GLU A 250 -1.31 7.87 -2.52
N CYS A 251 -1.95 7.66 -1.37
CA CYS A 251 -2.90 8.58 -0.73
C CYS A 251 -2.53 8.96 0.71
N GLY A 252 -1.60 8.25 1.36
CA GLY A 252 -1.25 8.45 2.77
C GLY A 252 -0.57 9.79 3.09
N ARG A 253 -0.23 10.00 4.38
CA ARG A 253 0.33 11.26 4.95
C ARG A 253 1.48 11.92 4.18
N ARG A 254 2.20 11.20 3.30
CA ARG A 254 3.24 11.76 2.44
C ARG A 254 2.71 12.55 1.24
N ARG A 255 1.40 12.54 0.99
CA ARG A 255 0.76 13.10 -0.21
C ARG A 255 -0.43 14.01 0.07
N ARG A 256 -0.61 14.45 1.31
CA ARG A 256 -1.52 15.56 1.61
C ARG A 256 -0.86 16.84 1.15
N PHE A 257 -1.32 17.37 0.03
CA PHE A 257 -0.82 18.62 -0.51
C PHE A 257 -1.99 19.56 -0.69
N ASN A 258 -1.86 20.75 -0.10
CA ASN A 258 -2.73 21.88 -0.42
C ASN A 258 -2.40 22.37 -1.84
N PHE A 259 -2.85 21.64 -2.86
CA PHE A 259 -2.62 21.98 -4.27
C PHE A 259 -3.21 23.34 -4.63
N TRP A 260 -4.24 23.78 -3.91
CA TRP A 260 -4.80 25.12 -4.06
C TRP A 260 -3.85 26.21 -3.62
N GLY A 261 -3.31 26.08 -2.40
CA GLY A 261 -2.29 26.96 -1.85
C GLY A 261 -1.03 26.97 -2.71
N LEU A 262 -0.61 25.81 -3.20
CA LEU A 262 0.50 25.68 -4.14
C LEU A 262 0.23 26.39 -5.47
N CYS A 263 -0.95 26.19 -6.06
CA CYS A 263 -1.35 26.87 -7.30
C CYS A 263 -1.38 28.38 -7.10
N HIS A 264 -2.01 28.86 -6.03
CA HIS A 264 -2.02 30.27 -5.68
C HIS A 264 -0.59 30.80 -5.55
N PHE A 265 0.26 30.14 -4.76
CA PHE A 265 1.66 30.50 -4.57
C PHE A 265 2.40 30.62 -5.92
N ILE A 266 2.33 29.59 -6.76
CA ILE A 266 2.99 29.60 -8.08
C ILE A 266 2.46 30.76 -8.93
N THR A 267 1.15 30.99 -8.96
CA THR A 267 0.58 32.05 -9.80
C THR A 267 0.99 33.47 -9.40
N GLN A 268 1.43 33.66 -8.14
CA GLN A 268 2.00 34.90 -7.62
C GLN A 268 3.51 35.01 -7.90
N HIS A 269 4.26 33.90 -7.77
CA HIS A 269 5.73 33.92 -7.70
C HIS A 269 6.48 33.37 -8.92
N TYR A 270 5.82 32.73 -9.88
CA TYR A 270 6.52 32.09 -11.01
C TYR A 270 7.35 33.07 -11.87
N LYS A 271 7.02 34.36 -11.86
CA LYS A 271 7.77 35.40 -12.58
C LYS A 271 9.02 35.86 -11.84
N ASP A 272 9.16 35.57 -10.55
CA ASP A 272 10.28 36.02 -9.71
C ASP A 272 11.62 35.44 -10.22
N VAL A 273 11.58 34.28 -10.89
CA VAL A 273 12.74 33.70 -11.57
C VAL A 273 13.32 34.60 -12.66
N LEU A 274 12.55 35.54 -13.21
CA LEU A 274 13.03 36.52 -14.18
C LEU A 274 14.02 37.51 -13.56
N ASP A 275 13.99 37.74 -12.24
CA ASP A 275 14.95 38.63 -11.58
C ASP A 275 16.39 38.11 -11.69
N LEU A 276 16.57 36.82 -11.97
CA LEU A 276 17.86 36.24 -12.32
C LEU A 276 18.50 36.88 -13.55
N GLN A 277 17.71 37.49 -14.45
CA GLN A 277 18.24 38.14 -15.65
C GLN A 277 19.18 39.31 -15.36
N TYR A 278 19.12 39.87 -14.14
CA TYR A 278 20.00 40.95 -13.68
C TYR A 278 21.34 40.44 -13.16
N MET A 279 21.49 39.13 -12.94
CA MET A 279 22.75 38.52 -12.51
C MET A 279 23.67 38.27 -13.72
N PRO A 280 24.95 38.71 -13.69
CA PRO A 280 25.90 38.51 -14.79
C PRO A 280 26.08 37.04 -15.18
N GLU A 281 26.02 36.16 -14.20
CA GLU A 281 26.19 34.70 -14.32
C GLU A 281 25.03 34.02 -15.06
N TRP A 282 23.89 34.70 -15.20
CA TRP A 282 22.65 34.13 -15.76
C TRP A 282 22.35 34.59 -17.18
N ARG A 283 23.22 35.41 -17.79
CA ARG A 283 23.04 35.90 -19.18
C ARG A 283 22.88 34.76 -20.19
N ALA A 284 23.63 33.67 -20.03
CA ALA A 284 23.57 32.50 -20.90
C ALA A 284 22.22 31.75 -20.80
N HIS A 285 21.51 31.91 -19.68
CA HIS A 285 20.24 31.21 -19.39
C HIS A 285 19.01 32.05 -19.76
N LYS A 286 19.18 33.32 -20.13
CA LYS A 286 18.08 34.30 -20.28
C LYS A 286 16.97 33.84 -21.22
N LEU A 287 17.31 33.36 -22.42
CA LEU A 287 16.33 32.93 -23.42
C LEU A 287 15.53 31.70 -22.94
N ASN A 288 16.21 30.75 -22.29
CA ASN A 288 15.58 29.55 -21.74
C ASN A 288 14.55 29.91 -20.64
N ILE A 289 14.91 30.81 -19.72
CA ILE A 289 14.03 31.23 -18.63
C ILE A 289 12.83 32.05 -19.16
N GLN A 290 13.04 32.95 -20.12
CA GLN A 290 11.95 33.72 -20.71
C GLN A 290 10.93 32.83 -21.45
N ALA A 291 11.42 31.82 -22.19
CA ALA A 291 10.56 30.84 -22.83
C ALA A 291 9.73 30.04 -21.80
N MET A 292 10.39 29.55 -20.75
CA MET A 292 9.74 28.83 -19.64
C MET A 292 8.59 29.65 -19.02
N VAL A 293 8.85 30.91 -18.69
CA VAL A 293 7.85 31.79 -18.05
C VAL A 293 6.68 32.08 -19.00
N ALA A 294 6.95 32.26 -20.30
CA ALA A 294 5.89 32.47 -21.29
C ALA A 294 4.98 31.23 -21.45
N GLU A 295 5.56 30.02 -21.45
CA GLU A 295 4.80 28.76 -21.47
C GLU A 295 3.93 28.61 -20.20
N ILE A 296 4.48 28.91 -19.02
CA ILE A 296 3.73 28.88 -17.75
C ILE A 296 2.56 29.89 -17.79
N GLU A 297 2.81 31.10 -18.28
CA GLU A 297 1.77 32.14 -18.37
C GLU A 297 0.65 31.75 -19.33
N GLN A 298 0.97 31.10 -20.45
CA GLN A 298 -0.04 30.55 -21.36
C GLN A 298 -0.94 29.53 -20.66
N LYS A 299 -0.35 28.59 -19.91
CA LYS A 299 -1.10 27.57 -19.16
C LYS A 299 -1.90 28.16 -18.00
N LYS A 300 -1.41 29.21 -17.36
CA LYS A 300 -2.17 29.98 -16.36
C LYS A 300 -3.43 30.60 -16.98
N ARG A 301 -3.33 31.23 -18.16
CA ARG A 301 -4.49 31.78 -18.88
C ARG A 301 -5.50 30.71 -19.27
N GLU A 302 -5.03 29.55 -19.71
CA GLU A 302 -5.88 28.43 -20.16
C GLU A 302 -6.69 27.81 -19.01
N TYR A 303 -6.06 27.56 -17.86
CA TYR A 303 -6.70 26.78 -16.80
C TYR A 303 -7.14 27.61 -15.60
N ILE A 304 -6.42 28.67 -15.24
CA ILE A 304 -6.52 29.32 -13.93
C ILE A 304 -7.25 30.66 -13.96
N ASP A 305 -6.95 31.52 -14.92
CA ASP A 305 -7.41 32.92 -14.88
C ASP A 305 -8.94 33.04 -14.90
N SER A 306 -9.65 32.10 -15.53
CA SER A 306 -11.11 32.09 -15.55
C SER A 306 -11.76 31.65 -14.22
N MET A 307 -10.99 31.09 -13.29
CA MET A 307 -11.50 30.52 -12.02
C MET A 307 -11.25 31.42 -10.81
N ALA A 308 -10.35 32.41 -10.93
CA ALA A 308 -9.96 33.31 -9.84
C ALA A 308 -9.67 32.57 -8.51
N PRO A 309 -8.70 31.64 -8.44
CA PRO A 309 -8.47 30.75 -7.29
C PRO A 309 -8.25 31.48 -5.97
N GLN A 310 -7.75 32.72 -6.00
CA GLN A 310 -7.64 33.59 -4.82
C GLN A 310 -8.98 33.91 -4.14
N LYS A 311 -10.08 33.99 -4.90
CA LYS A 311 -11.43 34.21 -4.36
C LYS A 311 -12.01 32.96 -3.71
N ILE A 312 -11.46 31.78 -4.00
CA ILE A 312 -11.95 30.48 -3.51
C ILE A 312 -11.36 30.15 -2.13
N LEU A 313 -10.25 30.79 -1.76
CA LEU A 313 -9.61 30.65 -0.46
C LEU A 313 -10.25 31.53 0.63
N SER A 314 -11.01 32.56 0.26
CA SER A 314 -11.72 33.44 1.17
C SER A 314 -13.16 32.94 1.39
N GLY A 315 -13.42 32.35 2.57
CA GLY A 315 -14.77 32.25 3.11
C GLY A 315 -15.54 30.96 2.81
N ILE A 316 -15.16 29.87 3.46
CA ILE A 316 -16.03 28.69 3.57
C ILE A 316 -16.59 28.64 4.98
N GLU A 317 -17.80 29.17 5.16
CA GLU A 317 -18.62 28.89 6.34
C GLU A 317 -19.42 27.61 6.07
N LEU A 318 -18.95 26.49 6.64
CA LEU A 318 -19.81 25.31 6.77
C LEU A 318 -20.90 25.67 7.80
N LYS A 319 -22.16 25.72 7.36
CA LYS A 319 -23.31 26.09 8.21
C LYS A 319 -23.49 25.21 9.46
N GLU A 320 -22.88 24.03 9.47
CA GLU A 320 -22.86 23.10 10.60
C GLU A 320 -21.42 22.63 10.82
N ASN A 321 -21.05 22.32 12.08
CA ASN A 321 -19.75 21.73 12.43
C ASN A 321 -19.60 20.35 11.77
N VAL A 322 -19.22 20.32 10.50
CA VAL A 322 -18.92 19.08 9.78
C VAL A 322 -17.47 18.70 10.10
N ASN A 323 -17.22 18.27 11.34
CA ASN A 323 -15.95 17.65 11.75
C ASN A 323 -15.76 16.24 11.14
N GLN A 324 -16.48 15.92 10.07
CA GLN A 324 -16.39 14.70 9.29
C GLN A 324 -16.01 15.12 7.86
N GLY A 325 -14.76 14.86 7.45
CA GLY A 325 -14.26 15.31 6.15
C GLY A 325 -15.21 14.93 5.01
N ASN A 326 -15.59 15.93 4.20
CA ASN A 326 -16.38 15.67 3.01
C ASN A 326 -15.44 15.08 1.94
N PHE A 327 -15.65 13.82 1.58
CA PHE A 327 -14.94 13.17 0.50
C PHE A 327 -15.69 13.36 -0.81
N ILE A 328 -15.04 14.02 -1.76
CA ILE A 328 -15.56 14.17 -3.12
C ILE A 328 -14.77 13.21 -4.01
N PHE A 329 -15.40 12.11 -4.41
CA PHE A 329 -14.80 11.19 -5.37
C PHE A 329 -14.92 11.78 -6.77
N TYR A 330 -13.81 11.75 -7.50
CA TYR A 330 -13.68 12.34 -8.82
C TYR A 330 -13.33 11.27 -9.86
N ASP A 331 -14.18 11.16 -10.86
CA ASP A 331 -13.85 10.64 -12.19
C ASP A 331 -13.94 11.81 -13.18
N GLU A 332 -13.14 11.79 -14.25
CA GLU A 332 -13.09 12.87 -15.25
C GLU A 332 -14.48 13.22 -15.81
N ASP A 333 -15.41 12.25 -15.76
CA ASP A 333 -16.79 12.37 -16.24
C ASP A 333 -17.85 12.49 -15.14
N GLN A 334 -17.56 12.18 -13.86
CA GLN A 334 -18.56 12.12 -12.79
C GLN A 334 -18.01 12.52 -11.41
N THR A 335 -18.81 13.26 -10.64
CA THR A 335 -18.49 13.66 -9.26
C THR A 335 -19.47 12.97 -8.32
N PHE A 336 -18.96 12.24 -7.33
CA PHE A 336 -19.76 11.56 -6.32
C PHE A 336 -19.44 12.11 -4.93
N SER A 337 -20.47 12.50 -4.20
CA SER A 337 -20.41 12.78 -2.75
C SER A 337 -21.21 11.71 -2.02
N ALA A 338 -20.75 11.30 -0.84
CA ALA A 338 -21.41 10.29 -0.01
C ALA A 338 -22.89 10.62 0.30
N GLU A 339 -23.28 11.90 0.20
CA GLU A 339 -24.62 12.39 0.55
C GLU A 339 -25.48 12.86 -0.65
N ASN A 340 -25.12 12.54 -1.91
CA ASN A 340 -25.77 13.09 -3.12
C ASN A 340 -25.76 14.63 -3.19
N VAL A 341 -24.81 15.26 -2.50
CA VAL A 341 -24.62 16.71 -2.48
C VAL A 341 -23.53 17.09 -3.49
N VAL A 342 -23.83 18.00 -4.41
CA VAL A 342 -22.79 18.64 -5.24
C VAL A 342 -22.36 19.93 -4.56
N LEU A 343 -21.05 20.10 -4.41
CA LEU A 343 -20.47 21.35 -3.92
C LEU A 343 -20.21 22.29 -5.11
N ALA A 344 -21.03 23.33 -5.21
CA ALA A 344 -20.94 24.36 -6.23
C ALA A 344 -20.12 25.55 -5.71
N VAL A 345 -19.16 26.04 -6.52
CA VAL A 345 -18.35 27.23 -6.21
C VAL A 345 -19.11 28.45 -6.70
N HIS A 346 -19.63 29.24 -5.76
CA HIS A 346 -20.30 30.50 -6.05
C HIS A 346 -19.33 31.65 -5.83
N SER A 347 -18.95 32.36 -6.89
CA SER A 347 -18.12 33.57 -6.78
C SER A 347 -18.99 34.82 -6.89
N ILE A 348 -19.03 35.64 -5.84
CA ILE A 348 -19.69 36.95 -5.89
C ILE A 348 -18.65 37.97 -6.38
N PRO A 349 -18.84 38.60 -7.56
CA PRO A 349 -17.86 39.52 -8.14
C PRO A 349 -17.49 40.68 -7.22
N ASP A 350 -18.48 41.21 -6.51
CA ASP A 350 -18.41 42.42 -5.69
C ASP A 350 -17.80 42.20 -4.29
N GLU A 351 -17.81 40.96 -3.79
CA GLU A 351 -17.39 40.65 -2.41
C GLU A 351 -15.98 40.03 -2.32
N ASN A 352 -15.31 39.76 -3.44
CA ASN A 352 -14.01 39.05 -3.48
C ASN A 352 -13.98 37.75 -2.64
N THR A 353 -15.14 37.12 -2.47
CA THR A 353 -15.36 35.95 -1.60
C THR A 353 -16.10 34.90 -2.42
N SER A 354 -15.72 33.62 -2.26
CA SER A 354 -16.43 32.51 -2.91
C SER A 354 -16.84 31.48 -1.87
N TYR A 355 -18.04 30.94 -2.07
CA TYR A 355 -18.69 30.05 -1.12
C TYR A 355 -18.87 28.66 -1.73
N LEU A 356 -18.71 27.62 -0.91
CA LEU A 356 -19.15 26.27 -1.25
C LEU A 356 -20.57 26.07 -0.73
N LEU A 357 -21.52 25.90 -1.66
CA LEU A 357 -22.90 25.58 -1.31
C LEU A 357 -23.20 24.12 -1.63
N SER A 358 -23.79 23.43 -0.66
CA SER A 358 -24.44 22.13 -0.87
C SER A 358 -25.70 22.36 -1.70
N GLN A 359 -25.74 21.80 -2.91
CA GLN A 359 -26.92 21.84 -3.77
C GLN A 359 -27.33 20.42 -4.19
N GLN A 360 -28.65 20.19 -4.27
CA GLN A 360 -29.20 19.06 -5.03
C GLN A 360 -29.02 19.36 -6.52
N GLN A 361 -28.59 18.36 -7.31
CA GLN A 361 -28.40 18.51 -8.76
C GLN A 361 -29.65 19.12 -9.41
N SER A 362 -29.55 20.36 -9.86
CA SER A 362 -30.51 20.99 -10.77
C SER A 362 -29.78 21.46 -12.03
N GLN A 363 -30.47 21.43 -13.17
CA GLN A 363 -29.88 21.63 -14.50
C GLN A 363 -29.52 23.09 -14.84
N ASP A 364 -29.80 24.08 -13.96
CA ASP A 364 -29.97 25.48 -14.38
C ASP A 364 -29.07 26.52 -13.65
N GLN A 365 -27.92 26.16 -13.07
CA GLN A 365 -26.99 27.16 -12.49
C GLN A 365 -25.58 27.11 -13.08
N CYS A 366 -25.04 28.30 -13.40
CA CYS A 366 -23.73 28.57 -14.01
C CYS A 366 -22.53 28.37 -13.05
N ASP A 367 -22.67 27.61 -11.97
CA ASP A 367 -21.59 27.44 -11.00
C ASP A 367 -20.65 26.30 -11.41
N LEU A 368 -19.34 26.57 -11.34
CA LEU A 368 -18.34 25.54 -11.54
C LEU A 368 -18.41 24.58 -10.34
N THR A 369 -18.59 23.29 -10.61
CA THR A 369 -18.47 22.28 -9.56
C THR A 369 -17.03 22.26 -9.04
N LEU A 370 -16.86 21.99 -7.74
CA LEU A 370 -15.54 21.90 -7.11
C LEU A 370 -14.61 20.90 -7.83
N SER A 371 -15.17 19.85 -8.42
CA SER A 371 -14.46 18.89 -9.26
C SER A 371 -13.84 19.50 -10.52
N VAL A 372 -14.57 20.37 -11.24
CA VAL A 372 -14.06 21.04 -12.44
C VAL A 372 -12.91 21.98 -12.07
N VAL A 373 -13.05 22.71 -10.96
CA VAL A 373 -12.02 23.64 -10.51
C VAL A 373 -10.76 22.89 -10.07
N ALA A 374 -10.91 21.81 -9.30
CA ALA A 374 -9.80 20.97 -8.90
C ALA A 374 -9.06 20.34 -10.09
N ASN A 375 -9.79 19.83 -11.10
CA ASN A 375 -9.18 19.28 -12.31
C ASN A 375 -8.30 20.33 -13.02
N ARG A 376 -8.82 21.55 -13.24
CA ARG A 376 -8.07 22.63 -13.87
C ARG A 376 -6.80 23.01 -13.10
N ILE A 377 -6.86 23.02 -11.76
CA ILE A 377 -5.66 23.23 -10.93
C ILE A 377 -4.64 22.11 -11.09
N ILE A 378 -5.09 20.85 -11.03
CA ILE A 378 -4.19 19.69 -11.19
C ILE A 378 -3.55 19.71 -12.59
N LEU A 379 -4.32 20.00 -13.63
CA LEU A 379 -3.82 20.13 -15.01
C LEU A 379 -2.79 21.25 -15.10
N PHE A 380 -3.06 22.43 -14.53
CA PHE A 380 -2.09 23.52 -14.50
C PHE A 380 -0.79 23.10 -13.81
N LEU A 381 -0.87 22.46 -12.64
CA LEU A 381 0.31 22.07 -11.87
C LEU A 381 1.12 20.94 -12.55
N LYS A 382 0.44 19.96 -13.16
CA LYS A 382 1.09 18.93 -14.00
C LYS A 382 1.84 19.58 -15.17
N ASN A 383 1.21 20.52 -15.89
CA ASN A 383 1.84 21.26 -16.99
C ASN A 383 3.01 22.12 -16.50
N PHE A 384 2.84 22.83 -15.38
CA PHE A 384 3.89 23.65 -14.78
C PHE A 384 5.15 22.83 -14.51
N VAL A 385 5.00 21.67 -13.87
CA VAL A 385 6.13 20.79 -13.57
C VAL A 385 6.81 20.27 -14.84
N GLN A 386 6.05 19.86 -15.85
CA GLN A 386 6.60 19.41 -17.13
C GLN A 386 7.38 20.50 -17.86
N ILE A 387 6.87 21.73 -17.83
CA ILE A 387 7.55 22.90 -18.42
C ILE A 387 8.86 23.15 -17.66
N VAL A 388 8.81 23.27 -16.33
CA VAL A 388 10.02 23.54 -15.52
C VAL A 388 11.06 22.44 -15.67
N ASP A 389 10.66 21.16 -15.73
CA ASP A 389 11.59 20.04 -15.88
C ASP A 389 12.33 20.07 -17.23
N ARG A 390 11.60 20.30 -18.33
CA ARG A 390 12.19 20.47 -19.67
C ARG A 390 13.22 21.61 -19.69
N HIS A 391 12.88 22.74 -19.08
CA HIS A 391 13.79 23.89 -19.03
C HIS A 391 14.93 23.72 -18.01
N ALA A 392 14.77 22.88 -16.99
CA ALA A 392 15.82 22.52 -16.04
C ALA A 392 16.92 21.68 -16.69
N GLU A 393 16.58 20.75 -17.59
CA GLU A 393 17.57 20.00 -18.36
C GLU A 393 18.43 20.91 -19.25
N ALA A 394 17.78 21.85 -19.94
CA ALA A 394 18.48 22.87 -20.73
C ALA A 394 19.39 23.75 -19.85
N TYR A 395 18.89 24.17 -18.68
CA TYR A 395 19.68 24.93 -17.70
C TYR A 395 20.91 24.14 -17.23
N ALA A 396 20.75 22.86 -16.88
CA ALA A 396 21.84 21.99 -16.44
C ALA A 396 22.92 21.86 -17.50
N SER A 397 22.54 21.69 -18.77
CA SER A 397 23.48 21.58 -19.89
C SER A 397 24.35 22.84 -20.03
N VAL A 398 23.71 24.02 -20.08
CA VAL A 398 24.41 25.31 -20.21
C VAL A 398 25.33 25.55 -19.01
N GLU A 399 24.88 25.22 -17.80
CA GLU A 399 25.66 25.40 -16.57
C GLU A 399 26.90 24.49 -16.54
N ASN A 400 26.77 23.24 -16.99
CA ASN A 400 27.89 22.30 -17.09
C ASN A 400 28.91 22.73 -18.15
N GLU A 401 28.46 23.29 -19.28
CA GLU A 401 29.33 23.88 -20.30
C GLU A 401 30.12 25.06 -19.74
N LEU A 402 29.46 26.01 -19.08
CA LEU A 402 30.12 27.15 -18.45
C LEU A 402 31.15 26.75 -17.39
N ARG A 403 30.88 25.68 -16.62
CA ARG A 403 31.81 25.15 -15.61
C ARG A 403 33.05 24.53 -16.25
N ARG A 404 32.88 23.83 -17.38
CA ARG A 404 33.98 23.27 -18.18
C ARG A 404 34.86 24.38 -18.75
N GLU A 405 34.25 25.44 -19.29
CA GLU A 405 34.96 26.61 -19.83
C GLU A 405 35.75 27.36 -18.75
N LYS A 406 35.20 27.47 -17.53
CA LYS A 406 35.87 28.12 -16.39
C LYS A 406 36.95 27.26 -15.72
N GLY A 407 37.18 26.03 -16.17
CA GLY A 407 38.20 25.14 -15.61
C GLY A 407 37.95 24.78 -14.13
N THR A 408 36.69 24.79 -13.67
CA THR A 408 36.38 24.51 -12.27
C THR A 408 36.57 23.01 -11.99
N PRO A 409 37.42 22.59 -11.03
CA PRO A 409 37.62 21.18 -10.74
C PRO A 409 36.43 20.65 -9.96
N ILE A 410 35.44 20.08 -10.66
CA ILE A 410 34.27 19.47 -10.06
C ILE A 410 34.26 17.99 -10.43
N SER A 411 34.00 17.13 -9.45
CA SER A 411 33.93 15.68 -9.63
C SER A 411 32.63 15.19 -10.26
N VAL A 412 31.60 16.05 -10.38
CA VAL A 412 30.23 15.68 -10.81
C VAL A 412 29.55 16.83 -11.56
N ASP A 413 28.92 16.52 -12.69
CA ASP A 413 28.05 17.44 -13.45
C ASP A 413 26.77 17.80 -12.69
N LEU A 414 26.23 19.00 -12.91
CA LEU A 414 24.89 19.38 -12.43
C LEU A 414 23.84 18.52 -13.13
N GLU A 415 23.08 17.78 -12.35
CA GLU A 415 22.01 16.91 -12.85
C GLU A 415 20.69 17.67 -13.01
N GLY A 416 19.83 17.22 -13.95
CA GLY A 416 18.52 17.82 -14.21
C GLY A 416 17.61 17.93 -12.97
N GLU A 417 17.69 16.98 -12.03
CA GLU A 417 16.93 17.04 -10.76
C GLU A 417 17.38 18.20 -9.86
N LEU A 418 18.69 18.41 -9.72
CA LEU A 418 19.22 19.53 -8.95
C LEU A 418 18.91 20.87 -9.64
N ALA A 419 19.02 20.90 -10.97
CA ALA A 419 18.62 22.05 -11.78
C ALA A 419 17.14 22.40 -11.60
N PHE A 420 16.25 21.41 -11.56
CA PHE A 420 14.82 21.62 -11.32
C PHE A 420 14.58 22.31 -9.98
N TYR A 421 15.21 21.83 -8.89
CA TYR A 421 15.10 22.49 -7.58
C TYR A 421 15.72 23.87 -7.55
N HIS A 422 16.81 24.09 -8.28
CA HIS A 422 17.43 25.42 -8.38
C HIS A 422 16.44 26.42 -8.99
N LEU A 423 15.77 26.07 -10.10
CA LEU A 423 14.78 26.94 -10.74
C LEU A 423 13.58 27.22 -9.81
N LEU A 424 13.06 26.19 -9.14
CA LEU A 424 11.95 26.35 -8.20
C LEU A 424 12.29 27.27 -7.01
N LYS A 425 13.52 27.21 -6.51
CA LYS A 425 13.99 28.09 -5.42
C LYS A 425 13.91 29.56 -5.82
N TYR A 426 14.21 29.90 -7.06
CA TYR A 426 14.11 31.28 -7.56
C TYR A 426 12.67 31.72 -7.89
N MET A 427 11.73 30.78 -7.97
CA MET A 427 10.29 31.05 -7.99
C MET A 427 9.67 31.11 -6.59
N GLY A 428 10.50 31.24 -5.54
CA GLY A 428 10.07 31.36 -4.15
C GLY A 428 9.77 30.04 -3.42
N VAL A 429 9.88 28.87 -4.08
CA VAL A 429 9.71 27.56 -3.41
C VAL A 429 10.99 27.17 -2.69
N ASN A 430 11.13 27.69 -1.47
CA ASN A 430 12.36 27.64 -0.68
C ASN A 430 12.40 26.43 0.27
N GLU A 431 13.50 26.27 1.01
CA GLU A 431 13.62 25.23 2.06
C GLU A 431 12.52 25.33 3.14
N GLY A 432 12.00 26.55 3.40
CA GLY A 432 10.88 26.78 4.31
C GLY A 432 9.52 26.26 3.80
N ASN A 433 9.36 26.07 2.48
CA ASN A 433 8.12 25.59 1.85
C ASN A 433 8.22 24.09 1.54
N THR A 434 8.60 23.29 2.55
CA THR A 434 8.90 21.86 2.36
C THR A 434 7.70 21.10 1.77
N GLU A 435 6.47 21.43 2.15
CA GLU A 435 5.25 20.79 1.61
C GLU A 435 5.08 21.03 0.10
N TYR A 436 5.25 22.27 -0.37
CA TYR A 436 5.15 22.64 -1.80
C TYR A 436 6.24 22.01 -2.64
N ARG A 437 7.47 21.96 -2.10
CA ARG A 437 8.59 21.30 -2.79
C ARG A 437 8.34 19.79 -2.96
N LEU A 438 7.80 19.14 -1.93
CA LEU A 438 7.42 17.72 -2.00
C LEU A 438 6.28 17.49 -3.00
N ALA A 439 5.27 18.37 -3.02
CA ALA A 439 4.16 18.28 -3.97
C ALA A 439 4.63 18.35 -5.43
N LEU A 440 5.50 19.32 -5.75
CA LEU A 440 6.07 19.48 -7.09
C LEU A 440 6.99 18.32 -7.47
N GLN A 441 7.74 17.76 -6.50
CA GLN A 441 8.54 16.56 -6.72
C GLN A 441 7.68 15.33 -7.05
N GLU A 442 6.56 15.13 -6.36
CA GLU A 442 5.65 14.02 -6.65
C GLU A 442 4.99 14.17 -8.01
N LEU A 443 4.57 15.39 -8.37
CA LEU A 443 4.06 15.69 -9.71
C LEU A 443 5.11 15.42 -10.80
N ARG A 444 6.40 15.70 -10.52
CA ARG A 444 7.53 15.53 -11.44
C ARG A 444 7.89 14.07 -11.68
N ASN A 445 8.03 13.29 -10.61
CA ASN A 445 8.53 11.93 -10.68
C ASN A 445 7.52 10.96 -11.32
N GLY A 446 6.27 11.36 -11.47
CA GLY A 446 5.17 10.44 -11.73
C GLY A 446 4.99 9.48 -10.55
N THR A 447 3.83 8.84 -10.44
CA THR A 447 3.65 7.85 -9.37
C THR A 447 4.62 6.67 -9.58
N ILE A 448 5.24 6.20 -8.49
CA ILE A 448 6.15 5.03 -8.48
C ILE A 448 5.50 3.79 -9.13
N PHE A 449 4.17 3.76 -9.19
CA PHE A 449 3.34 2.66 -9.64
C PHE A 449 2.74 2.81 -11.04
N GLN A 450 3.28 3.69 -11.90
CA GLN A 450 2.84 3.82 -13.31
C GLN A 450 2.77 2.43 -13.98
N THR A 451 1.58 1.96 -14.34
CA THR A 451 1.45 0.81 -15.23
C THR A 451 1.48 1.29 -16.67
N SER A 452 1.94 0.43 -17.59
CA SER A 452 1.93 0.78 -19.01
C SER A 452 0.47 0.91 -19.42
N HIS A 453 0.00 2.14 -19.67
CA HIS A 453 -1.27 2.36 -20.36
C HIS A 453 -1.12 1.73 -21.75
N VAL A 454 -1.52 0.47 -21.89
CA VAL A 454 -1.70 -0.09 -23.22
C VAL A 454 -3.01 0.52 -23.67
N SER A 455 -2.92 1.58 -24.48
CA SER A 455 -4.00 1.99 -25.36
C SER A 455 -4.26 0.82 -26.31
N LEU A 456 -5.08 -0.12 -25.87
CA LEU A 456 -5.68 -1.08 -26.79
C LEU A 456 -6.57 -0.23 -27.69
N GLY A 457 -6.11 0.02 -28.92
CA GLY A 457 -6.76 0.86 -29.93
C GLY A 457 -8.10 0.31 -30.44
N ASN A 458 -8.87 -0.36 -29.60
CA ASN A 458 -10.22 -0.80 -29.88
C ASN A 458 -11.11 -0.11 -28.86
N GLY A 459 -12.03 0.76 -29.31
CA GLY A 459 -12.85 1.66 -28.48
C GLY A 459 -13.74 0.96 -27.45
N TRP A 460 -13.15 0.51 -26.36
CA TRP A 460 -13.78 -0.08 -25.19
C TRP A 460 -13.52 0.83 -24.01
N ASP A 461 -14.52 0.95 -23.14
CA ASP A 461 -14.73 2.00 -22.15
C ASP A 461 -13.47 2.33 -21.32
N ASP A 462 -12.70 3.34 -21.75
CA ASP A 462 -11.51 3.96 -21.11
C ASP A 462 -11.81 4.53 -19.68
N ARG A 463 -12.97 4.18 -19.11
CA ARG A 463 -13.56 4.67 -17.86
C ARG A 463 -13.39 3.73 -16.67
N SER A 464 -12.71 2.60 -16.83
CA SER A 464 -12.58 1.66 -15.70
C SER A 464 -11.65 2.21 -14.60
N ILE A 465 -11.97 1.94 -13.33
CA ILE A 465 -11.10 2.26 -12.18
C ILE A 465 -9.70 1.64 -12.31
N TYR A 466 -9.58 0.59 -13.12
CA TYR A 466 -8.33 -0.11 -13.37
C TYR A 466 -7.45 0.59 -14.42
N GLU A 467 -7.98 1.55 -15.17
CA GLU A 467 -7.22 2.33 -16.18
C GLU A 467 -6.92 3.73 -15.65
N LYS A 468 -7.92 4.37 -15.06
CA LYS A 468 -7.82 5.74 -14.52
C LYS A 468 -7.32 5.79 -13.07
N GLY A 469 -7.54 4.72 -12.30
CA GLY A 469 -7.34 4.74 -10.85
C GLY A 469 -8.53 5.37 -10.10
N VAL A 470 -8.28 5.82 -8.87
CA VAL A 470 -9.24 6.50 -8.00
C VAL A 470 -8.65 7.84 -7.58
N SER A 471 -9.41 8.92 -7.78
CA SER A 471 -9.06 10.25 -7.27
C SER A 471 -10.16 10.76 -6.36
N PHE A 472 -9.79 11.48 -5.30
CA PHE A 472 -10.76 12.17 -4.45
C PHE A 472 -10.17 13.42 -3.80
N ILE A 473 -11.05 14.33 -3.40
CA ILE A 473 -10.68 15.56 -2.70
C ILE A 473 -11.26 15.47 -1.28
N GLU A 474 -10.40 15.65 -0.29
CA GLU A 474 -10.77 15.82 1.11
C GLU A 474 -10.88 17.32 1.39
N VAL A 475 -12.08 17.77 1.75
CA VAL A 475 -12.35 19.17 2.17
C VAL A 475 -12.57 19.20 3.66
N TYR A 476 -11.76 19.99 4.37
CA TYR A 476 -11.87 20.14 5.82
C TYR A 476 -11.48 21.54 6.29
N SER A 477 -12.10 22.01 7.36
CA SER A 477 -11.66 23.21 8.10
C SER A 477 -10.80 22.77 9.28
N ARG A 478 -9.76 23.53 9.62
CA ARG A 478 -9.00 23.29 10.85
C ARG A 478 -9.73 23.99 12.00
N ASP A 479 -9.87 23.33 13.15
CA ASP A 479 -10.62 23.87 14.32
C ASP A 479 -10.20 25.30 14.74
N ASN A 480 -8.97 25.71 14.44
CA ASN A 480 -8.42 27.04 14.76
C ASN A 480 -8.45 28.06 13.61
N ASP A 481 -8.98 27.72 12.44
CA ASP A 481 -9.06 28.64 11.29
C ASP A 481 -10.45 28.57 10.65
N ARG A 482 -11.33 29.48 11.10
CA ARG A 482 -12.69 29.66 10.57
C ARG A 482 -12.74 30.22 9.15
N TYR A 483 -11.61 30.71 8.62
CA TYR A 483 -11.57 31.40 7.34
C TYR A 483 -10.77 30.64 6.28
N SER A 484 -10.18 29.48 6.62
CA SER A 484 -9.50 28.62 5.64
C SER A 484 -10.03 27.18 5.67
N CYS A 485 -10.47 26.70 4.51
CA CYS A 485 -10.55 25.27 4.26
C CYS A 485 -9.25 24.78 3.64
N SER A 486 -8.82 23.62 4.11
CA SER A 486 -7.79 22.83 3.46
C SER A 486 -8.45 21.91 2.43
N PHE A 487 -7.80 21.80 1.28
CA PHE A 487 -8.19 20.92 0.18
C PHE A 487 -7.03 19.99 -0.10
N ASP A 488 -7.18 18.73 0.29
CA ASP A 488 -6.19 17.70 -0.01
C ASP A 488 -6.70 16.87 -1.20
N TYR A 489 -5.92 16.83 -2.28
CA TYR A 489 -6.20 15.94 -3.40
C TYR A 489 -5.44 14.63 -3.23
N HIS A 490 -6.16 13.53 -3.36
CA HIS A 490 -5.65 12.17 -3.28
C HIS A 490 -5.84 11.48 -4.62
N GLU A 491 -4.81 10.75 -5.08
CA GLU A 491 -4.84 10.01 -6.34
C GLU A 491 -4.13 8.67 -6.18
N MET A 492 -4.86 7.59 -6.42
CA MET A 492 -4.35 6.23 -6.50
C MET A 492 -4.48 5.76 -7.95
N ARG A 493 -3.38 5.71 -8.70
CA ARG A 493 -3.38 5.36 -10.13
C ARG A 493 -3.28 3.85 -10.37
N CYS A 494 -2.91 3.09 -9.34
CA CYS A 494 -2.64 1.67 -9.45
C CYS A 494 -3.54 0.89 -8.50
N MET A 495 -4.38 0.00 -9.05
CA MET A 495 -5.17 -0.95 -8.26
C MET A 495 -4.39 -2.26 -8.08
N PRO A 496 -4.72 -3.09 -7.07
CA PRO A 496 -4.13 -4.43 -6.92
C PRO A 496 -4.23 -5.28 -8.21
N GLU A 497 -5.30 -5.12 -8.99
CA GLU A 497 -5.51 -5.78 -10.29
C GLU A 497 -4.46 -5.37 -11.33
N ASN A 498 -4.00 -4.12 -11.31
CA ASN A 498 -2.92 -3.66 -12.18
C ASN A 498 -1.60 -4.38 -11.85
N VAL A 499 -1.32 -4.57 -10.56
CA VAL A 499 -0.14 -5.31 -10.11
C VAL A 499 -0.22 -6.78 -10.51
N LEU A 500 -1.39 -7.41 -10.30
CA LEU A 500 -1.61 -8.79 -10.73
C LEU A 500 -1.50 -8.93 -12.26
N LEU A 501 -2.04 -7.98 -13.02
CA LEU A 501 -1.94 -7.93 -14.49
C LEU A 501 -0.47 -7.90 -14.96
N ASP A 502 0.36 -7.04 -14.37
CA ASP A 502 1.78 -6.95 -14.71
C ASP A 502 2.51 -8.26 -14.40
N LEU A 503 2.21 -8.90 -13.27
CA LEU A 503 2.76 -10.19 -12.90
C LEU A 503 2.40 -11.28 -13.92
N VAL A 504 1.11 -11.48 -14.22
CA VAL A 504 0.63 -12.58 -15.09
C VAL A 504 1.07 -12.43 -16.55
N LYS A 505 1.36 -11.20 -17.02
CA LYS A 505 1.84 -10.94 -18.39
C LYS A 505 3.22 -11.55 -18.68
N GLN A 506 4.07 -11.67 -17.66
CA GLN A 506 5.44 -12.16 -17.82
C GLN A 506 5.72 -13.45 -17.04
N ASN A 507 4.82 -13.86 -16.15
CA ASN A 507 5.03 -14.91 -15.18
C ASN A 507 3.85 -15.90 -15.14
N ARG A 508 4.08 -17.06 -14.53
CA ARG A 508 2.99 -17.96 -14.11
C ARG A 508 2.62 -17.60 -12.68
N VAL A 509 1.37 -17.23 -12.44
CA VAL A 509 0.90 -16.85 -11.10
C VAL A 509 -0.12 -17.88 -10.62
N ILE A 510 0.06 -18.39 -9.41
CA ILE A 510 -0.88 -19.29 -8.73
C ILE A 510 -1.46 -18.51 -7.55
N LEU A 511 -2.79 -18.32 -7.53
CA LEU A 511 -3.50 -17.76 -6.38
C LEU A 511 -4.13 -18.88 -5.55
N CYS A 512 -3.83 -18.90 -4.27
CA CYS A 512 -4.32 -19.89 -3.33
C CYS A 512 -5.04 -19.20 -2.16
N SER A 513 -6.33 -19.47 -1.98
CA SER A 513 -7.10 -19.06 -0.80
C SER A 513 -8.41 -19.84 -0.77
N ALA A 514 -9.09 -19.89 0.38
CA ALA A 514 -10.43 -20.47 0.47
C ALA A 514 -11.46 -19.66 -0.34
N THR A 515 -11.19 -18.38 -0.55
CA THR A 515 -12.06 -17.42 -1.23
C THR A 515 -11.52 -17.05 -2.61
N ALA A 516 -10.48 -17.73 -3.10
CA ALA A 516 -9.70 -17.29 -4.25
C ALA A 516 -10.51 -17.11 -5.54
N ASP A 517 -11.59 -17.87 -5.72
CA ASP A 517 -12.47 -17.83 -6.88
C ASP A 517 -13.68 -16.87 -6.72
N ILE A 518 -13.88 -16.31 -5.53
CA ILE A 518 -14.94 -15.33 -5.26
C ILE A 518 -14.61 -14.03 -6.00
N GLN A 519 -15.52 -13.61 -6.88
CA GLN A 519 -15.35 -12.41 -7.67
C GLN A 519 -15.91 -11.18 -6.94
N THR A 520 -15.04 -10.35 -6.36
CA THR A 520 -15.43 -9.09 -5.72
C THR A 520 -14.30 -8.08 -5.72
N PRO A 521 -14.42 -6.89 -6.34
CA PRO A 521 -13.32 -5.93 -6.46
C PRO A 521 -12.89 -5.30 -5.13
N ILE A 522 -13.58 -5.58 -4.01
CA ILE A 522 -13.25 -5.06 -2.69
C ILE A 522 -12.33 -6.04 -1.95
N HIS A 523 -12.77 -7.29 -1.79
CA HIS A 523 -12.07 -8.29 -0.97
C HIS A 523 -11.19 -9.27 -1.75
N ASN A 524 -11.42 -9.46 -3.05
CA ASN A 524 -10.64 -10.38 -3.90
C ASN A 524 -10.40 -9.80 -5.31
N TYR A 525 -9.61 -10.41 -6.18
CA TYR A 525 -9.29 -9.80 -7.48
C TYR A 525 -10.49 -9.84 -8.45
N ASP A 526 -10.67 -8.78 -9.25
CA ASP A 526 -11.61 -8.83 -10.38
C ASP A 526 -10.98 -9.53 -11.59
N PHE A 527 -11.20 -10.85 -11.70
CA PHE A 527 -10.70 -11.63 -12.82
C PHE A 527 -11.32 -11.25 -14.15
N ASN A 528 -12.55 -10.70 -14.18
CA ASN A 528 -13.16 -10.27 -15.44
C ASN A 528 -12.37 -9.09 -16.04
N ALA A 529 -11.91 -8.17 -15.21
CA ALA A 529 -11.04 -7.08 -15.66
C ALA A 529 -9.72 -7.61 -16.28
N LEU A 530 -9.13 -8.67 -15.70
CA LEU A 530 -7.92 -9.29 -16.26
C LEU A 530 -8.19 -10.01 -17.59
N ILE A 531 -9.28 -10.79 -17.67
CA ILE A 531 -9.67 -11.53 -18.88
C ILE A 531 -9.90 -10.56 -20.04
N ARG A 532 -10.62 -9.45 -19.80
CA ARG A 532 -10.83 -8.39 -20.81
C ARG A 532 -9.52 -7.81 -21.35
N ARG A 533 -8.46 -7.82 -20.54
CA ARG A 533 -7.11 -7.35 -20.90
C ARG A 533 -6.22 -8.45 -21.50
N GLY A 534 -6.81 -9.57 -21.93
CA GLY A 534 -6.14 -10.65 -22.64
C GLY A 534 -5.38 -11.63 -21.74
N VAL A 535 -5.66 -11.66 -20.43
CA VAL A 535 -5.05 -12.62 -19.51
C VAL A 535 -5.79 -13.96 -19.58
N SER A 536 -5.05 -15.05 -19.76
CA SER A 536 -5.58 -16.41 -19.54
C SER A 536 -5.73 -16.66 -18.04
N VAL A 537 -6.98 -16.77 -17.59
CA VAL A 537 -7.33 -17.13 -16.21
C VAL A 537 -7.87 -18.56 -16.20
N GLU A 538 -7.08 -19.46 -15.63
CA GLU A 538 -7.45 -20.86 -15.42
C GLU A 538 -7.93 -21.06 -13.98
N ARG A 539 -8.89 -21.96 -13.79
CA ARG A 539 -9.41 -22.30 -12.48
C ARG A 539 -9.35 -23.82 -12.30
N MET A 540 -9.20 -24.24 -11.05
CA MET A 540 -9.41 -25.64 -10.70
C MET A 540 -10.81 -26.09 -11.16
N ASP A 541 -10.89 -27.25 -11.79
CA ASP A 541 -12.16 -27.77 -12.28
C ASP A 541 -13.02 -28.31 -11.12
N SER A 542 -14.33 -28.27 -11.28
CA SER A 542 -15.29 -28.70 -10.25
C SER A 542 -15.11 -30.18 -9.87
N ALA A 543 -14.64 -31.01 -10.80
CA ALA A 543 -14.37 -32.42 -10.53
C ALA A 543 -13.14 -32.60 -9.63
N ALA A 544 -12.09 -31.80 -9.81
CA ALA A 544 -10.91 -31.76 -8.96
C ALA A 544 -11.26 -31.24 -7.57
N LEU A 545 -12.08 -30.20 -7.49
CA LEU A 545 -12.60 -29.71 -6.21
C LEU A 545 -13.36 -30.80 -5.46
N ALA A 546 -14.31 -31.48 -6.11
CA ALA A 546 -15.03 -32.59 -5.49
C ALA A 546 -14.11 -33.73 -5.04
N ARG A 547 -13.09 -34.10 -5.84
CA ARG A 547 -12.09 -35.11 -5.44
C ARG A 547 -11.30 -34.68 -4.20
N ILE A 548 -10.94 -33.40 -4.11
CA ILE A 548 -10.21 -32.85 -2.98
C ILE A 548 -11.12 -32.77 -1.75
N GLU A 549 -12.37 -32.35 -1.90
CA GLU A 549 -13.36 -32.35 -0.82
C GLU A 549 -13.55 -33.76 -0.25
N SER A 550 -13.76 -34.78 -1.10
CA SER A 550 -13.83 -36.17 -0.65
C SER A 550 -12.54 -36.68 -0.02
N TYR A 551 -11.37 -36.15 -0.39
CA TYR A 551 -10.10 -36.47 0.25
C TYR A 551 -9.96 -35.78 1.63
N LEU A 552 -10.56 -34.61 1.79
CA LEU A 552 -10.54 -33.84 3.04
C LEU A 552 -11.64 -34.31 4.02
N GLU A 553 -12.79 -34.77 3.54
CA GLU A 553 -13.94 -35.22 4.36
C GLU A 553 -13.59 -36.23 5.47
N PRO A 554 -12.76 -37.27 5.25
CA PRO A 554 -12.38 -38.19 6.31
C PRO A 554 -11.45 -37.55 7.35
N ASN A 555 -10.68 -36.54 6.95
CA ASN A 555 -9.68 -35.86 7.77
C ASN A 555 -10.27 -34.66 8.53
N TYR A 556 -11.37 -34.09 8.03
CA TYR A 556 -12.15 -33.04 8.65
C TYR A 556 -13.46 -33.63 9.15
N ALA A 557 -13.54 -33.97 10.43
CA ALA A 557 -14.83 -34.23 11.07
C ALA A 557 -15.65 -32.94 11.00
N TYR A 558 -16.43 -32.75 9.93
CA TYR A 558 -17.37 -31.65 9.82
C TYR A 558 -18.35 -31.79 10.98
N PRO A 559 -18.28 -30.94 12.02
CA PRO A 559 -19.19 -31.09 13.14
C PRO A 559 -20.57 -30.72 12.60
N SER A 560 -21.59 -31.51 12.93
CA SER A 560 -22.94 -31.22 12.47
C SER A 560 -23.37 -29.87 13.07
N LEU A 561 -23.85 -28.98 12.20
CA LEU A 561 -24.15 -27.61 12.54
C LEU A 561 -25.65 -27.45 12.78
N SER A 562 -26.01 -27.07 14.01
CA SER A 562 -27.40 -26.70 14.32
C SER A 562 -27.54 -25.17 14.42
N PHE A 563 -28.46 -24.62 13.63
CA PHE A 563 -28.85 -23.22 13.68
C PHE A 563 -30.13 -23.04 14.49
N SER A 564 -30.19 -21.98 15.29
CA SER A 564 -31.44 -21.52 15.89
C SER A 564 -31.52 -20.00 15.95
N LEU A 565 -32.70 -19.48 15.63
CA LEU A 565 -33.08 -18.06 15.64
C LEU A 565 -34.00 -17.80 16.82
N TYR A 566 -33.80 -16.69 17.53
CA TYR A 566 -34.61 -16.30 18.68
C TYR A 566 -34.94 -14.81 18.64
N SER A 567 -36.15 -14.45 19.09
CA SER A 567 -36.64 -13.07 19.26
C SER A 567 -36.28 -12.52 20.64
N GLU A 568 -36.17 -11.19 20.76
CA GLU A 568 -36.06 -10.50 22.04
C GLU A 568 -37.33 -10.77 22.89
N GLU A 569 -37.15 -11.37 24.07
CA GLU A 569 -38.21 -11.49 25.08
C GLU A 569 -38.16 -10.27 26.00
N GLU A 570 -39.33 -9.75 26.40
CA GLU A 570 -39.44 -8.81 27.53
C GLU A 570 -39.05 -9.54 28.82
N SER A 571 -37.76 -9.48 29.17
CA SER A 571 -37.24 -10.17 30.35
C SER A 571 -37.24 -9.26 31.57
N ALA A 572 -37.64 -9.77 32.74
CA ALA A 572 -37.25 -9.22 34.04
C ALA A 572 -35.79 -9.63 34.31
N PRO A 573 -34.80 -8.75 34.07
CA PRO A 573 -33.39 -9.17 34.01
C PRO A 573 -32.83 -9.46 35.41
N GLU A 574 -33.40 -8.85 36.45
CA GLU A 574 -32.92 -8.96 37.82
C GLU A 574 -33.02 -10.38 38.38
N ASP A 575 -34.20 -11.00 38.28
CA ASP A 575 -34.42 -12.36 38.79
C ASP A 575 -33.65 -13.38 37.95
N THR A 576 -33.65 -13.19 36.64
CA THR A 576 -32.99 -14.09 35.70
C THR A 576 -31.46 -14.10 35.87
N LEU A 577 -30.84 -12.93 36.05
CA LEU A 577 -29.40 -12.84 36.27
C LEU A 577 -28.98 -13.36 37.65
N LYS A 578 -29.79 -13.12 38.68
CA LYS A 578 -29.56 -13.67 40.03
C LYS A 578 -29.66 -15.19 40.05
N ASP A 579 -30.64 -15.76 39.34
CA ASP A 579 -30.80 -17.21 39.22
C ASP A 579 -29.61 -17.86 38.51
N TYR A 580 -29.08 -17.21 37.46
CA TYR A 580 -27.98 -17.77 36.67
C TYR A 580 -26.58 -17.56 37.26
N LEU A 581 -26.31 -16.38 37.83
CA LEU A 581 -24.98 -15.99 38.31
C LEU A 581 -24.84 -16.09 39.83
N GLY A 582 -25.94 -16.38 40.54
CA GLY A 582 -26.01 -16.38 42.00
C GLY A 582 -26.14 -14.96 42.59
N PRO A 583 -26.73 -14.81 43.79
CA PRO A 583 -27.09 -13.51 44.36
C PRO A 583 -25.92 -12.62 44.79
N CYS A 584 -24.68 -13.15 44.83
CA CYS A 584 -23.50 -12.46 45.37
C CYS A 584 -22.24 -12.60 44.48
N SER A 585 -22.39 -12.71 43.16
CA SER A 585 -21.22 -12.78 42.26
C SER A 585 -20.79 -11.39 41.77
N GLU A 586 -19.47 -11.19 41.64
CA GLU A 586 -18.89 -10.00 41.00
C GLU A 586 -19.39 -9.86 39.55
N ALA A 587 -19.57 -10.99 38.86
CA ALA A 587 -20.17 -11.05 37.53
C ALA A 587 -21.62 -10.50 37.47
N LEU A 588 -22.42 -10.70 38.52
CA LEU A 588 -23.76 -10.12 38.61
C LEU A 588 -23.68 -8.58 38.68
N LYS A 589 -22.70 -8.04 39.41
CA LYS A 589 -22.47 -6.59 39.50
C LYS A 589 -22.03 -6.02 38.15
N ASP A 590 -21.11 -6.68 37.45
CA ASP A 590 -20.67 -6.22 36.12
C ASP A 590 -21.79 -6.25 35.08
N CYS A 591 -22.65 -7.29 35.12
CA CYS A 591 -23.84 -7.35 34.28
C CYS A 591 -24.81 -6.21 34.62
N TRP A 592 -24.95 -5.85 35.90
CA TRP A 592 -25.78 -4.74 36.35
C TRP A 592 -25.30 -3.38 35.87
N ASP A 593 -23.99 -3.15 35.95
CA ASP A 593 -23.37 -1.91 35.49
C ASP A 593 -23.49 -1.78 33.96
N PHE A 594 -23.41 -2.89 33.23
CA PHE A 594 -23.62 -2.88 31.77
C PHE A 594 -25.05 -2.55 31.37
N ILE A 595 -26.08 -3.12 32.03
CA ILE A 595 -27.48 -2.93 31.64
C ILE A 595 -28.07 -1.60 32.09
N LYS A 596 -27.36 -0.83 32.91
CA LYS A 596 -27.77 0.53 33.28
C LYS A 596 -27.26 1.54 32.23
N ASP A 597 -28.06 2.58 31.99
CA ASP A 597 -27.65 3.76 31.25
C ASP A 597 -26.95 4.78 32.18
N ASP A 598 -26.43 5.87 31.61
CA ASP A 598 -25.73 6.93 32.35
C ASP A 598 -26.64 7.62 33.40
N SER A 599 -27.97 7.42 33.31
CA SER A 599 -28.96 7.92 34.27
C SER A 599 -29.30 6.90 35.37
N GLY A 600 -28.70 5.71 35.33
CA GLY A 600 -28.92 4.61 36.27
C GLY A 600 -30.20 3.80 36.01
N LYS A 601 -30.89 4.03 34.89
CA LYS A 601 -32.07 3.26 34.47
C LYS A 601 -31.67 2.03 33.67
N ILE A 602 -32.47 0.98 33.75
CA ILE A 602 -32.25 -0.26 32.99
C ILE A 602 -32.56 0.00 31.51
N ASP A 603 -31.55 -0.19 30.67
CA ASP A 603 -31.69 -0.23 29.22
C ASP A 603 -32.25 -1.61 28.82
N ALA A 604 -33.49 -1.61 28.33
CA ALA A 604 -34.20 -2.83 27.95
C ALA A 604 -33.46 -3.64 26.87
N ASN A 605 -32.77 -2.98 25.94
CA ASN A 605 -32.02 -3.65 24.88
C ASN A 605 -30.77 -4.31 25.47
N LYS A 606 -30.01 -3.61 26.32
CA LYS A 606 -28.84 -4.20 26.98
C LYS A 606 -29.23 -5.35 27.92
N ALA A 607 -30.36 -5.22 28.62
CA ALA A 607 -30.91 -6.24 29.49
C ALA A 607 -31.26 -7.52 28.72
N ALA A 608 -32.07 -7.42 27.66
CA ALA A 608 -32.43 -8.56 26.82
C ALA A 608 -31.19 -9.25 26.22
N ARG A 609 -30.17 -8.47 25.83
CA ARG A 609 -28.91 -8.98 25.28
C ARG A 609 -28.15 -9.88 26.25
N ILE A 610 -27.90 -9.42 27.46
CA ILE A 610 -27.14 -10.20 28.45
C ILE A 610 -27.93 -11.44 28.87
N VAL A 611 -29.23 -11.30 29.12
CA VAL A 611 -30.08 -12.43 29.53
C VAL A 611 -30.11 -13.52 28.46
N ASN A 612 -30.29 -13.16 27.19
CA ASN A 612 -30.28 -14.12 26.08
C ASN A 612 -28.91 -14.79 25.94
N MET A 613 -27.82 -14.02 25.97
CA MET A 613 -26.46 -14.55 25.88
C MET A 613 -26.19 -15.60 26.99
N ILE A 614 -26.48 -15.27 28.24
CA ILE A 614 -26.24 -16.16 29.39
C ILE A 614 -27.09 -17.41 29.32
N ARG A 615 -28.40 -17.28 29.04
CA ARG A 615 -29.30 -18.42 28.89
C ARG A 615 -28.81 -19.36 27.79
N HIS A 616 -28.30 -18.83 26.67
CA HIS A 616 -27.79 -19.65 25.58
C HIS A 616 -26.44 -20.30 25.87
N TYR A 617 -25.58 -19.61 26.62
CA TYR A 617 -24.34 -20.18 27.12
C TYR A 617 -24.62 -21.35 28.06
N LEU A 618 -25.58 -21.21 28.98
CA LEU A 618 -26.00 -22.29 29.87
C LEU A 618 -26.58 -23.48 29.10
N ASN A 619 -27.43 -23.23 28.11
CA ASN A 619 -27.93 -24.29 27.21
C ASN A 619 -26.80 -24.99 26.44
N PHE A 620 -25.71 -24.29 26.12
CA PHE A 620 -24.52 -24.92 25.55
C PHE A 620 -23.81 -25.81 26.57
N LEU A 621 -23.61 -25.33 27.80
CA LEU A 621 -22.98 -26.11 28.89
C LEU A 621 -23.77 -27.39 29.22
N GLN A 622 -25.09 -27.36 29.06
CA GLN A 622 -25.98 -28.52 29.27
C GLN A 622 -26.00 -29.51 28.10
N ASN A 623 -25.38 -29.19 26.96
CA ASN A 623 -25.37 -30.05 25.79
C ASN A 623 -24.02 -30.78 25.64
N PRO A 624 -23.90 -32.04 26.10
CA PRO A 624 -22.62 -32.77 26.10
C PRO A 624 -22.07 -33.08 24.70
N GLU A 625 -22.91 -32.98 23.65
CA GLU A 625 -22.48 -33.17 22.26
C GLU A 625 -21.90 -31.90 21.63
N ALA A 626 -22.16 -30.73 22.23
CA ALA A 626 -21.73 -29.45 21.71
C ALA A 626 -20.26 -29.20 22.05
N ARG A 627 -19.42 -29.02 21.03
CA ARG A 627 -17.96 -28.78 21.23
C ARG A 627 -17.58 -27.30 21.28
N ALA A 628 -18.42 -26.43 20.75
CA ALA A 628 -18.21 -24.99 20.77
C ALA A 628 -19.52 -24.22 20.61
N TRP A 629 -19.52 -23.00 21.10
CA TRP A 629 -20.63 -22.05 21.03
C TRP A 629 -20.20 -20.75 20.35
N LEU A 630 -20.96 -20.33 19.35
CA LEU A 630 -20.80 -19.06 18.65
C LEU A 630 -22.13 -18.30 18.72
N TYR A 631 -22.08 -17.06 19.21
CA TYR A 631 -23.22 -16.17 19.34
C TYR A 631 -23.02 -14.95 18.43
N PHE A 632 -23.87 -14.81 17.41
CA PHE A 632 -23.86 -13.67 16.51
C PHE A 632 -25.06 -12.77 16.80
N GLN A 633 -24.80 -11.49 17.05
CA GLN A 633 -25.83 -10.47 17.16
C GLN A 633 -25.64 -9.43 16.05
N PRO A 634 -26.57 -9.29 15.09
CA PRO A 634 -26.50 -8.25 14.08
C PRO A 634 -26.75 -6.88 14.73
N PHE A 635 -25.92 -5.91 14.39
CA PHE A 635 -26.13 -4.50 14.75
C PHE A 635 -27.22 -3.92 13.83
N SER A 636 -28.41 -3.63 14.37
CA SER A 636 -29.33 -2.68 13.72
C SER A 636 -29.02 -1.29 14.27
N TYR A 637 -28.55 -0.38 13.42
CA TYR A 637 -28.33 1.04 13.76
C TYR A 637 -29.65 1.77 14.09
N ILE A 638 -30.80 1.10 13.92
CA ILE A 638 -32.15 1.68 13.99
C ILE A 638 -32.94 1.19 15.23
N GLY A 639 -32.28 0.48 16.15
CA GLY A 639 -32.80 0.25 17.51
C GLY A 639 -34.13 -0.52 17.65
N LYS A 640 -34.58 -1.30 16.65
CA LYS A 640 -35.89 -1.98 16.74
C LYS A 640 -35.97 -3.45 16.26
N SER A 641 -34.86 -4.15 16.07
CA SER A 641 -34.90 -5.62 15.96
C SER A 641 -33.51 -6.24 16.02
N GLY A 642 -33.21 -6.98 17.09
CA GLY A 642 -32.08 -7.90 17.17
C GLY A 642 -32.50 -9.33 16.82
N LEU A 643 -32.11 -9.83 15.65
CA LEU A 643 -32.24 -11.25 15.28
C LEU A 643 -30.95 -11.99 15.65
N GLY A 644 -30.91 -12.72 16.76
CA GLY A 644 -29.75 -13.52 17.14
C GLY A 644 -29.64 -14.82 16.33
N ILE A 645 -28.46 -15.14 15.80
CA ILE A 645 -28.18 -16.43 15.14
C ILE A 645 -27.22 -17.24 16.01
N LYS A 646 -27.67 -18.41 16.48
CA LYS A 646 -26.83 -19.38 17.20
C LYS A 646 -26.25 -20.41 16.22
N LYS A 647 -24.97 -20.74 16.39
CA LYS A 647 -24.31 -21.85 15.70
C LYS A 647 -23.72 -22.81 16.74
N THR A 648 -24.17 -24.06 16.74
CA THR A 648 -23.67 -25.11 17.66
C THR A 648 -23.03 -26.23 16.84
N LEU A 649 -21.81 -26.62 17.19
CA LEU A 649 -21.04 -27.70 16.54
C LEU A 649 -21.24 -29.00 17.33
N LYS A 650 -21.95 -29.98 16.75
CA LYS A 650 -22.17 -31.30 17.34
C LYS A 650 -21.19 -32.34 16.77
N GLY A 651 -20.69 -33.22 17.63
CA GLY A 651 -19.81 -34.31 17.20
C GLY A 651 -20.58 -35.44 16.49
N GLY A 652 -20.06 -35.93 15.37
CA GLY A 652 -20.45 -37.25 14.85
C GLY A 652 -19.81 -38.35 15.71
N SER A 653 -20.59 -39.35 16.10
CA SER A 653 -20.07 -40.55 16.75
C SER A 653 -19.26 -41.37 15.75
N ILE A 654 -18.04 -41.71 16.13
CA ILE A 654 -17.21 -42.72 15.47
C ILE A 654 -17.66 -44.07 16.05
N ASN A 655 -18.10 -44.99 15.19
CA ASN A 655 -18.00 -46.42 15.44
C ASN A 655 -16.92 -46.98 14.52
#